data_AF-R5M4A7-F1
#
_entry.id   AF-R5M4A7-F1
#
_cell.length_a   1.000
_cell.length_b   1.000
_cell.length_c   1.000
_cell.angle_alpha   90.00
_cell.angle_beta   90.00
_cell.angle_gamma   90.00
#
_symmetry.space_group_name_H-M   'P 1'
#
loop_
_entity.id
_entity.type
_entity.pdbx_description
1 polymer ?
#
loop_
_entity_poly.entity_id
_entity_poly.type
_entity_poly.pdbx_seq_one_letter_code
_entity_poly.pdbx_strand_id
1 'polypeptide(L)'
;MDYSKRPGDKIEKIGELVKKSKPTISIVTPFYNGGKTLIETANGLFSQTYPYFEWIIVDDGSKDKESLKKLAELEKMDDRIRVFHKENGGPSMARDFGIEKASKDTKYVFFLDCDDIPDKTMVECLYWTLETHPDASFAYTTMVNFGDREFIWERYLTVEQQVIENLICIASMVRKEDLLEVGCFGIKEKAMYEDWNLWLKLLAKGKKPIRVDAPIFWYRTSSTGELSRAKKNNTNAMRYVNETAATIKKDVEIIQFPHECNKYATVKTYKDMVLPEYKKSKKKKILFLLTWMVVGGADLFNLELIKRLDKEKYEAIVLTTLPNDNPLRQQFEEAATELYDMSTFLETVDYINFTDYMISSRKVDAVVVSNTQYGYYMVPYLKGKYPQIPFIDYIHSIDLKDPREGFARCSMDVDKYLTGTYCCNNFTKSQLVNNYNKKTAETLYIGTDEKRYDPKKFNKNNLKEKYQLPMDKKIITFIARLSEEKRPEMFVEICKELLKVRNDVFFVIAGDGPLMNNVASVVDENFKLLGMVKETEEVYAISDVTVNCSTLEGLALTSYESLSMGVPVVSTDVGGQTELINDKVGGIVHCNIDATPEVHNKEVEEYVNEIDRVLNNLKEIKKNCRKRIEEGFTLDIMVKKFEKIIDEGIKKEENTKPIDNGYIDYNFAVETMNDAYYYYCKAYIESKFGINYEGKDKVKKKSNWSERRMKISIMLNRCYAKEDAKVILDFLRAIKRMFKELICSIKMFFKSIPAGLKLIYKLIRGNQYK
;
A
#
# COMPACT_ATOMS: atom_id res chain seq x y z
N MET A 1 8.89 5.58 10.89
CA MET A 1 10.09 5.28 10.09
C MET A 1 11.25 5.04 11.04
N ASP A 2 11.97 3.94 10.85
CA ASP A 2 13.24 3.62 11.51
C ASP A 2 14.38 4.01 10.56
N TYR A 3 15.12 5.07 10.92
CA TYR A 3 16.19 5.64 10.08
C TYR A 3 17.48 4.82 10.10
N SER A 4 17.61 3.88 11.05
CA SER A 4 18.76 2.95 11.08
C SER A 4 18.74 1.98 9.90
N LYS A 5 17.56 1.74 9.31
CA LYS A 5 17.30 0.86 8.17
C LYS A 5 17.38 1.58 6.82
N ARG A 6 18.15 2.67 6.73
CA ARG A 6 18.35 3.40 5.47
C ARG A 6 18.99 2.49 4.40
N PRO A 7 18.71 2.71 3.10
CA PRO A 7 19.42 2.04 2.02
C PRO A 7 20.87 2.51 1.93
N GLY A 8 21.66 1.89 1.04
CA GLY A 8 23.03 2.32 0.74
C GLY A 8 24.14 1.60 1.51
N ASP A 9 23.81 0.80 2.54
CA ASP A 9 24.82 0.01 3.27
C ASP A 9 25.32 -1.21 2.46
N LYS A 10 24.49 -1.73 1.54
CA LYS A 10 24.80 -2.89 0.68
C LYS A 10 24.15 -2.74 -0.71
N ILE A 11 24.67 -3.47 -1.69
CA ILE A 11 24.10 -3.57 -3.03
C ILE A 11 23.06 -4.70 -3.05
N GLU A 12 21.84 -4.40 -3.50
CA GLU A 12 20.77 -5.36 -3.72
C GLU A 12 20.56 -5.60 -5.22
N LYS A 13 21.01 -6.74 -5.74
CA LYS A 13 20.86 -7.08 -7.15
C LYS A 13 19.49 -7.71 -7.42
N ILE A 14 18.76 -7.16 -8.39
CA ILE A 14 17.43 -7.64 -8.81
C ILE A 14 17.50 -8.89 -9.71
N GLY A 15 18.55 -8.99 -10.51
CA GLY A 15 18.79 -10.10 -11.42
C GLY A 15 19.71 -9.72 -12.58
N GLU A 16 19.95 -10.67 -13.48
CA GLU A 16 20.71 -10.42 -14.71
C GLU A 16 19.75 -10.05 -15.84
N LEU A 17 20.10 -9.07 -16.68
CA LEU A 17 19.29 -8.68 -17.84
C LEU A 17 19.41 -9.69 -18.99
N VAL A 18 18.31 -9.88 -19.72
CA VAL A 18 18.30 -10.64 -20.98
C VAL A 18 19.08 -9.89 -22.06
N LYS A 19 18.89 -8.57 -22.14
CA LYS A 19 19.56 -7.69 -23.09
C LYS A 19 19.85 -6.33 -22.44
N LYS A 20 21.02 -5.76 -22.71
CA LYS A 20 21.31 -4.36 -22.37
C LYS A 20 20.55 -3.43 -23.34
N SER A 21 19.93 -2.38 -22.82
CA SER A 21 19.41 -1.28 -23.61
C SER A 21 20.31 -0.06 -23.48
N LYS A 22 20.09 0.94 -24.33
CA LYS A 22 20.72 2.25 -24.21
C LYS A 22 20.17 2.99 -22.98
N PRO A 23 20.95 3.90 -22.37
CA PRO A 23 20.48 4.64 -21.20
C PRO A 23 19.34 5.59 -21.61
N THR A 24 18.13 5.32 -21.12
CA THR A 24 16.99 6.22 -21.28
C THR A 24 17.00 7.32 -20.23
N ILE A 25 17.75 7.11 -19.15
CA ILE A 25 17.89 8.03 -18.01
C ILE A 25 19.37 8.37 -17.85
N SER A 26 19.70 9.65 -17.75
CA SER A 26 21.02 10.09 -17.30
C SER A 26 20.91 10.62 -15.88
N ILE A 27 21.60 9.97 -14.96
CA ILE A 27 21.71 10.40 -13.57
C ILE A 27 22.86 11.39 -13.50
N VAL A 28 22.61 12.63 -13.08
CA VAL A 28 23.62 13.69 -13.04
C VAL A 28 23.90 14.07 -11.58
N THR A 29 25.15 13.87 -11.16
CA THR A 29 25.61 14.10 -9.79
C THR A 29 26.75 15.11 -9.77
N PRO A 30 26.56 16.31 -9.19
CA PRO A 30 27.68 17.18 -8.89
C PRO A 30 28.51 16.58 -7.76
N PHE A 31 29.84 16.67 -7.87
CA PHE A 31 30.76 16.13 -6.87
C PHE A 31 31.80 17.17 -6.48
N TYR A 32 31.97 17.40 -5.17
CA TYR A 32 33.04 18.25 -4.63
C TYR A 32 33.46 17.77 -3.24
N ASN A 33 34.62 17.12 -3.14
CA ASN A 33 35.13 16.52 -1.90
C ASN A 33 34.13 15.57 -1.18
N GLY A 34 33.27 14.89 -1.93
CA GLY A 34 32.17 14.04 -1.43
C GLY A 34 32.56 12.58 -1.12
N GLY A 35 33.85 12.26 -1.02
CA GLY A 35 34.32 10.87 -0.94
C GLY A 35 33.83 10.08 0.29
N LYS A 36 33.36 10.74 1.35
CA LYS A 36 32.88 10.05 2.56
C LYS A 36 31.57 9.28 2.34
N THR A 37 30.67 9.85 1.54
CA THR A 37 29.28 9.37 1.37
C THR A 37 29.04 8.72 0.01
N LEU A 38 29.92 8.97 -0.96
CA LEU A 38 29.79 8.53 -2.35
C LEU A 38 29.46 7.03 -2.52
N ILE A 39 30.02 6.16 -1.67
CA ILE A 39 29.78 4.71 -1.74
C ILE A 39 28.34 4.36 -1.31
N GLU A 40 27.78 5.06 -0.33
CA GLU A 40 26.39 4.83 0.09
C GLU A 40 25.41 5.22 -1.03
N THR A 41 25.66 6.37 -1.67
CA THR A 41 24.94 6.82 -2.86
C THR A 41 25.08 5.82 -4.03
N ALA A 42 26.31 5.35 -4.29
CA ALA A 42 26.58 4.35 -5.32
C ALA A 42 25.83 3.05 -5.08
N ASN A 43 25.80 2.56 -3.84
CA ASN A 43 25.06 1.36 -3.48
C ASN A 43 23.55 1.50 -3.73
N GLY A 44 22.97 2.67 -3.43
CA GLY A 44 21.59 2.98 -3.79
C GLY A 44 21.33 2.94 -5.29
N LEU A 45 22.25 3.49 -6.10
CA LEU A 45 22.15 3.46 -7.57
C LEU A 45 22.37 2.06 -8.17
N PHE A 46 23.30 1.29 -7.63
CA PHE A 46 23.54 -0.09 -8.08
C PHE A 46 22.39 -1.04 -7.74
N SER A 47 21.55 -0.66 -6.78
CA SER A 47 20.39 -1.44 -6.36
C SER A 47 19.12 -1.10 -7.16
N GLN A 48 19.15 -0.13 -8.09
CA GLN A 48 17.96 0.30 -8.81
C GLN A 48 17.32 -0.82 -9.63
N THR A 49 16.00 -0.96 -9.49
CA THR A 49 15.18 -1.94 -10.21
C THR A 49 14.98 -1.59 -11.69
N TYR A 50 15.13 -0.32 -12.05
CA TYR A 50 15.25 0.12 -13.43
C TYR A 50 16.73 0.26 -13.84
N PRO A 51 17.23 -0.55 -14.79
CA PRO A 51 18.66 -0.68 -15.03
C PRO A 51 19.20 0.20 -16.16
N TYR A 52 18.32 0.79 -16.99
CA TYR A 52 18.71 1.50 -18.21
C TYR A 52 19.04 2.96 -17.95
N PHE A 53 20.09 3.17 -17.15
CA PHE A 53 20.64 4.49 -16.88
C PHE A 53 22.14 4.55 -17.16
N GLU A 54 22.64 5.76 -17.38
CA GLU A 54 24.05 6.10 -17.19
C GLU A 54 24.18 7.01 -15.96
N TRP A 55 25.33 6.99 -15.30
CA TRP A 55 25.62 7.86 -14.17
C TRP A 55 26.79 8.78 -14.50
N ILE A 56 26.47 10.06 -14.62
CA ILE A 56 27.41 11.13 -14.95
C ILE A 56 27.75 11.86 -13.66
N ILE A 57 29.01 11.72 -13.24
CA ILE A 57 29.53 12.42 -12.07
C ILE A 57 30.42 13.55 -12.55
N VAL A 58 30.12 14.78 -12.12
CA VAL A 58 30.89 15.96 -12.51
C VAL A 58 31.65 16.46 -11.28
N ASP A 59 32.94 16.16 -11.23
CA ASP A 59 33.87 16.70 -10.24
C ASP A 59 34.12 18.19 -10.50
N ASP A 60 33.55 19.02 -9.64
CA ASP A 60 33.63 20.48 -9.68
C ASP A 60 34.90 20.99 -8.99
N GLY A 61 36.04 20.40 -9.35
CA GLY A 61 37.37 20.83 -8.90
C GLY A 61 37.72 20.40 -7.47
N SER A 62 37.43 19.16 -7.08
CA SER A 62 37.81 18.60 -5.78
C SER A 62 39.31 18.72 -5.51
N LYS A 63 39.67 18.97 -4.25
CA LYS A 63 41.06 19.08 -3.78
C LYS A 63 41.45 17.96 -2.82
N ASP A 64 40.46 17.28 -2.26
CA ASP A 64 40.67 16.16 -1.35
C ASP A 64 41.13 14.92 -2.13
N LYS A 65 42.35 14.46 -1.82
CA LYS A 65 42.98 13.32 -2.52
C LYS A 65 42.21 12.02 -2.32
N GLU A 66 41.65 11.81 -1.13
CA GLU A 66 40.87 10.60 -0.83
C GLU A 66 39.55 10.59 -1.61
N SER A 67 38.87 11.73 -1.73
CA SER A 67 37.69 11.88 -2.58
C SER A 67 37.98 11.59 -4.05
N LEU A 68 39.08 12.15 -4.59
CA LEU A 68 39.50 11.90 -5.97
C LEU A 68 39.84 10.43 -6.21
N LYS A 69 40.52 9.78 -5.25
CA LYS A 69 40.84 8.35 -5.32
C LYS A 69 39.57 7.50 -5.36
N LYS A 70 38.63 7.73 -4.44
CA LYS A 70 37.35 7.00 -4.40
C LYS A 70 36.52 7.20 -5.67
N LEU A 71 36.52 8.41 -6.22
CA LEU A 71 35.82 8.71 -7.47
C LEU A 71 36.42 7.91 -8.65
N ALA A 72 37.75 7.83 -8.74
CA ALA A 72 38.45 7.06 -9.76
C ALA A 72 38.31 5.53 -9.58
N GLU A 73 38.14 5.06 -8.34
CA GLU A 73 37.81 3.66 -8.06
C GLU A 73 36.39 3.34 -8.50
N LEU A 74 35.42 4.21 -8.16
CA LEU A 74 34.02 4.06 -8.51
C LEU A 74 33.79 4.00 -10.03
N GLU A 75 34.44 4.87 -10.81
CA GLU A 75 34.34 4.87 -12.28
C GLU A 75 34.67 3.51 -12.90
N LYS A 76 35.57 2.74 -12.28
CA LYS A 76 36.00 1.42 -12.77
C LYS A 76 35.07 0.28 -12.32
N MET A 77 34.13 0.54 -11.42
CA MET A 77 33.26 -0.51 -10.87
C MET A 77 32.11 -0.90 -11.80
N ASP A 78 31.64 0.01 -12.65
CA ASP A 78 30.48 -0.20 -13.52
C ASP A 78 30.58 0.66 -14.80
N ASP A 79 30.44 0.02 -15.96
CA ASP A 79 30.55 0.66 -17.28
C ASP A 79 29.52 1.78 -17.52
N ARG A 80 28.47 1.88 -16.69
CA ARG A 80 27.48 2.96 -16.75
C ARG A 80 28.00 4.27 -16.19
N ILE A 81 29.12 4.27 -15.48
CA ILE A 81 29.65 5.45 -14.77
C ILE A 81 30.62 6.21 -15.67
N ARG A 82 30.45 7.52 -15.72
CA ARG A 82 31.32 8.44 -16.47
C ARG A 82 31.67 9.62 -15.58
N VAL A 83 32.95 9.79 -15.30
CA VAL A 83 33.45 10.90 -14.50
C VAL A 83 33.99 12.01 -15.40
N PHE A 84 33.64 13.24 -15.08
CA PHE A 84 34.21 14.42 -15.73
C PHE A 84 34.77 15.39 -14.70
N HIS A 85 35.91 16.00 -15.02
CA HIS A 85 36.55 17.00 -14.17
C HIS A 85 36.45 18.38 -14.81
N LYS A 86 36.13 19.39 -14.01
CA LYS A 86 36.11 20.80 -14.43
C LYS A 86 36.61 21.71 -13.31
N GLU A 87 36.92 22.96 -13.66
CA GLU A 87 37.21 23.99 -12.67
C GLU A 87 35.96 24.31 -11.83
N ASN A 88 36.14 24.61 -10.54
CA ASN A 88 35.03 24.77 -9.60
C ASN A 88 34.12 25.96 -9.93
N GLY A 89 32.91 25.67 -10.38
CA GLY A 89 31.88 26.63 -10.79
C GLY A 89 30.59 26.58 -9.98
N GLY A 90 30.51 25.70 -8.96
CA GLY A 90 29.32 25.45 -8.17
C GLY A 90 28.43 24.33 -8.74
N PRO A 91 27.49 23.82 -7.92
CA PRO A 91 26.66 22.66 -8.25
C PRO A 91 25.77 22.88 -9.48
N SER A 92 25.22 24.09 -9.67
CA SER A 92 24.44 24.45 -10.88
C SER A 92 25.24 24.22 -12.16
N MET A 93 26.47 24.75 -12.23
CA MET A 93 27.32 24.63 -13.42
C MET A 93 27.80 23.19 -13.65
N ALA A 94 28.02 22.43 -12.58
CA ALA A 94 28.35 21.02 -12.67
C ALA A 94 27.18 20.19 -13.23
N ARG A 95 25.93 20.46 -12.78
CA ARG A 95 24.73 19.80 -13.31
C ARG A 95 24.49 20.15 -14.79
N ASP A 96 24.59 21.43 -15.17
CA ASP A 96 24.44 21.86 -16.57
C ASP A 96 25.49 21.19 -17.48
N PHE A 97 26.75 21.09 -17.02
CA PHE A 97 27.79 20.36 -17.74
C PHE A 97 27.47 18.86 -17.86
N GLY A 98 26.93 18.25 -16.80
CA GLY A 98 26.49 16.85 -16.83
C GLY A 98 25.36 16.61 -17.84
N ILE A 99 24.38 17.52 -17.91
CA ILE A 99 23.29 17.49 -18.90
C ILE A 99 23.84 17.55 -20.33
N GLU A 100 24.87 18.38 -20.58
CA GLU A 100 25.54 18.47 -21.87
C GLU A 100 26.22 17.14 -22.27
N LYS A 101 26.77 16.40 -21.29
CA LYS A 101 27.45 15.11 -21.53
C LYS A 101 26.51 13.90 -21.58
N ALA A 102 25.23 14.10 -21.25
CA ALA A 102 24.20 13.08 -21.32
C ALA A 102 24.08 12.48 -22.72
N SER A 103 23.88 11.16 -22.77
CA SER A 103 23.66 10.39 -23.99
C SER A 103 22.58 11.01 -24.87
N LYS A 104 22.71 10.77 -26.18
CA LYS A 104 21.71 11.21 -27.16
C LYS A 104 20.39 10.46 -27.00
N ASP A 105 20.43 9.25 -26.44
CA ASP A 105 19.26 8.39 -26.22
C ASP A 105 18.54 8.71 -24.89
N THR A 106 19.07 9.64 -24.09
CA THR A 106 18.48 10.08 -22.82
C THR A 106 17.15 10.81 -23.05
N LYS A 107 16.08 10.24 -22.51
CA LYS A 107 14.74 10.84 -22.45
C LYS A 107 14.57 11.69 -21.19
N TYR A 108 15.12 11.22 -20.07
CA TYR A 108 14.99 11.86 -18.76
C TYR A 108 16.34 12.11 -18.11
N VAL A 109 16.47 13.23 -17.41
CA VAL A 109 17.60 13.51 -16.52
C VAL A 109 17.10 13.37 -15.09
N PHE A 110 17.79 12.58 -14.28
CA PHE A 110 17.54 12.46 -12.85
C PHE A 110 18.69 13.12 -12.10
N PHE A 111 18.39 14.07 -11.23
CA PHE A 111 19.42 14.72 -10.42
C PHE A 111 19.57 13.96 -9.10
N LEU A 112 20.81 13.80 -8.63
CA LEU A 112 21.08 13.17 -7.35
C LEU A 112 22.39 13.72 -6.79
N ASP A 113 22.37 14.22 -5.56
CA ASP A 113 23.58 14.71 -4.89
C ASP A 113 24.42 13.54 -4.37
N CYS A 114 25.74 13.75 -4.26
CA CYS A 114 26.72 12.70 -4.00
C CYS A 114 26.72 12.12 -2.56
N ASP A 115 25.81 12.61 -1.72
CA ASP A 115 25.62 12.21 -0.33
C ASP A 115 24.20 11.71 -0.02
N ASP A 116 23.28 11.79 -0.97
CA ASP A 116 21.91 11.29 -0.85
C ASP A 116 21.78 9.85 -1.37
N ILE A 117 20.73 9.15 -0.95
CA ILE A 117 20.54 7.73 -1.27
C ILE A 117 19.13 7.51 -1.85
N PRO A 118 19.01 7.13 -3.13
CA PRO A 118 17.74 6.70 -3.69
C PRO A 118 17.42 5.28 -3.20
N ASP A 119 16.18 5.03 -2.81
CA ASP A 119 15.69 3.68 -2.59
C ASP A 119 15.71 2.87 -3.91
N LYS A 120 15.86 1.55 -3.82
CA LYS A 120 15.99 0.66 -4.98
C LYS A 120 14.86 0.76 -6.00
N THR A 121 13.65 1.17 -5.63
CA THR A 121 12.54 1.32 -6.57
C THR A 121 12.39 2.71 -7.17
N MET A 122 13.13 3.71 -6.67
CA MET A 122 12.88 5.12 -6.93
C MET A 122 12.90 5.48 -8.42
N VAL A 123 13.96 5.09 -9.14
CA VAL A 123 14.10 5.42 -10.57
C VAL A 123 12.99 4.78 -11.41
N GLU A 124 12.56 3.57 -11.06
CA GLU A 124 11.49 2.87 -11.77
C GLU A 124 10.12 3.50 -11.53
N CYS A 125 9.81 3.89 -10.28
CA CYS A 125 8.59 4.62 -9.96
C CYS A 125 8.51 5.93 -10.73
N LEU A 126 9.58 6.75 -10.70
CA LEU A 126 9.61 8.03 -11.41
C LEU A 126 9.50 7.86 -12.93
N TYR A 127 10.16 6.85 -13.49
CA TYR A 127 10.05 6.51 -14.90
C TYR A 127 8.62 6.14 -15.28
N TRP A 128 7.99 5.22 -14.54
CA TRP A 128 6.60 4.85 -14.76
C TRP A 128 5.64 6.03 -14.62
N THR A 129 5.85 6.90 -13.63
CA THR A 129 5.05 8.12 -13.47
C THR A 129 5.10 9.01 -14.70
N LEU A 130 6.29 9.29 -15.24
CA LEU A 130 6.43 10.16 -16.42
C LEU A 130 6.05 9.48 -17.74
N GLU A 131 6.18 8.17 -17.87
CA GLU A 131 5.72 7.45 -19.06
C GLU A 131 4.19 7.37 -19.10
N THR A 132 3.54 7.23 -17.94
CA THR A 132 2.08 7.16 -17.83
C THR A 132 1.38 8.52 -17.92
N HIS A 133 2.15 9.61 -17.74
CA HIS A 133 1.70 11.00 -17.82
C HIS A 133 2.54 11.79 -18.83
N PRO A 134 2.33 11.59 -20.14
CA PRO A 134 3.12 12.23 -21.19
C PRO A 134 3.01 13.76 -21.20
N ASP A 135 1.94 14.33 -20.63
CA ASP A 135 1.72 15.77 -20.50
C ASP A 135 2.42 16.41 -19.29
N ALA A 136 3.04 15.61 -18.42
CA ALA A 136 3.82 16.10 -17.30
C ALA A 136 5.32 16.09 -17.60
N SER A 137 6.01 17.08 -17.04
CA SER A 137 7.40 17.38 -17.39
C SER A 137 8.42 16.82 -16.41
N PHE A 138 8.04 16.71 -15.14
CA PHE A 138 8.94 16.22 -14.11
C PHE A 138 8.19 15.56 -12.94
N ALA A 139 8.87 14.59 -12.33
CA ALA A 139 8.38 13.86 -11.17
C ALA A 139 9.37 13.95 -10.02
N TYR A 140 8.84 14.12 -8.82
CA TYR A 140 9.60 14.19 -7.56
C TYR A 140 8.89 13.37 -6.49
N THR A 141 9.54 13.10 -5.35
CA THR A 141 9.00 12.19 -4.33
C THR A 141 9.11 12.73 -2.91
N THR A 142 8.44 12.06 -1.98
CA THR A 142 8.53 12.31 -0.52
C THR A 142 9.94 12.04 0.00
N MET A 143 10.48 12.98 0.78
CA MET A 143 11.87 12.98 1.23
C MET A 143 12.00 12.49 2.68
N VAL A 144 12.87 11.50 2.90
CA VAL A 144 13.24 10.98 4.21
C VAL A 144 14.55 11.63 4.62
N ASN A 145 14.48 12.61 5.52
CA ASN A 145 15.66 13.31 6.03
C ASN A 145 16.33 12.43 7.08
N PHE A 146 17.64 12.23 6.97
CA PHE A 146 18.44 11.49 7.95
C PHE A 146 19.79 12.19 8.19
N GLY A 147 20.61 11.69 9.12
CA GLY A 147 21.90 12.28 9.48
C GLY A 147 21.78 13.17 10.72
N ASP A 148 22.13 14.46 10.62
CA ASP A 148 22.05 15.39 11.77
C ASP A 148 20.60 15.57 12.28
N ARG A 149 19.60 15.40 11.41
CA ARG A 149 18.17 15.49 11.72
C ARG A 149 17.38 14.41 10.99
N GLU A 150 16.46 13.79 11.70
CA GLU A 150 15.62 12.69 11.20
C GLU A 150 14.14 13.11 11.16
N PHE A 151 13.56 13.21 9.97
CA PHE A 151 12.14 13.49 9.76
C PHE A 151 11.71 13.17 8.33
N ILE A 152 10.42 12.89 8.12
CA ILE A 152 9.86 12.82 6.76
C ILE A 152 9.41 14.22 6.38
N TRP A 153 9.89 14.72 5.24
CA TRP A 153 9.43 15.97 4.63
C TRP A 153 8.41 15.64 3.56
N GLU A 154 7.15 15.90 3.88
CA GLU A 154 6.02 15.64 3.02
C GLU A 154 5.05 16.82 3.06
N ARG A 155 4.81 17.42 1.90
CA ARG A 155 3.97 18.60 1.75
C ARG A 155 3.08 18.44 0.53
N TYR A 156 1.85 18.95 0.63
CA TYR A 156 0.98 19.11 -0.52
C TYR A 156 1.41 20.37 -1.27
N LEU A 157 1.70 20.25 -2.56
CA LEU A 157 2.27 21.32 -3.38
C LEU A 157 1.16 22.19 -3.99
N THR A 158 1.31 23.51 -3.88
CA THR A 158 0.63 24.47 -4.76
C THR A 158 1.66 25.36 -5.44
N VAL A 159 1.28 25.98 -6.57
CA VAL A 159 2.17 26.93 -7.26
C VAL A 159 2.50 28.11 -6.34
N GLU A 160 1.53 28.63 -5.58
CA GLU A 160 1.76 29.73 -4.65
C GLU A 160 2.74 29.36 -3.54
N GLN A 161 2.59 28.15 -2.97
CA GLN A 161 3.52 27.68 -1.96
C GLN A 161 4.92 27.45 -2.53
N GLN A 162 5.03 26.90 -3.74
CA GLN A 162 6.31 26.72 -4.40
C GLN A 162 6.99 28.05 -4.74
N VAL A 163 6.25 29.14 -4.93
CA VAL A 163 6.82 30.49 -5.10
C VAL A 163 7.39 31.03 -3.79
N ILE A 164 6.83 30.64 -2.65
CA ILE A 164 7.20 31.16 -1.33
C ILE A 164 8.27 30.30 -0.64
N GLU A 165 8.24 28.98 -0.87
CA GLU A 165 9.13 27.99 -0.27
C GLU A 165 9.53 26.93 -1.30
N ASN A 166 10.77 26.44 -1.24
CA ASN A 166 11.22 25.33 -2.08
C ASN A 166 10.70 23.99 -1.53
N LEU A 167 9.60 23.48 -2.08
CA LEU A 167 8.98 22.21 -1.65
C LEU A 167 9.42 21.01 -2.49
N ILE A 168 9.95 21.25 -3.69
CA ILE A 168 10.38 20.22 -4.64
C ILE A 168 11.86 19.90 -4.42
N CYS A 169 12.17 18.64 -4.09
CA CYS A 169 13.53 18.22 -3.83
C CYS A 169 14.38 18.14 -5.10
N ILE A 170 15.71 18.28 -4.95
CA ILE A 170 16.64 18.14 -6.07
C ILE A 170 16.55 16.77 -6.74
N ALA A 171 16.26 15.71 -5.98
CA ALA A 171 16.11 14.34 -6.49
C ALA A 171 14.82 14.13 -7.28
N SER A 172 14.72 14.84 -8.38
CA SER A 172 13.61 14.86 -9.32
C SER A 172 14.07 14.39 -10.70
N MET A 173 13.18 13.68 -11.39
CA MET A 173 13.37 13.25 -12.78
C MET A 173 12.65 14.22 -13.70
N VAL A 174 13.35 14.75 -14.70
CA VAL A 174 12.81 15.76 -15.63
C VAL A 174 13.00 15.29 -17.07
N ARG A 175 12.03 15.56 -17.94
CA ARG A 175 12.20 15.38 -19.39
C ARG A 175 13.37 16.24 -19.88
N LYS A 176 14.29 15.63 -20.63
CA LYS A 176 15.49 16.31 -21.13
C LYS A 176 15.13 17.51 -22.01
N GLU A 177 14.11 17.38 -22.86
CA GLU A 177 13.65 18.46 -23.73
C GLU A 177 13.14 19.68 -22.96
N ASP A 178 12.38 19.45 -21.88
CA ASP A 178 11.82 20.53 -21.04
C ASP A 178 12.93 21.25 -20.26
N LEU A 179 13.96 20.52 -19.80
CA LEU A 179 15.16 21.13 -19.21
C LEU A 179 15.88 22.05 -20.19
N LEU A 180 16.08 21.59 -21.43
CA LEU A 180 16.76 22.37 -22.46
C LEU A 180 15.95 23.61 -22.85
N GLU A 181 14.62 23.50 -22.90
CA GLU A 181 13.73 24.63 -23.22
C GLU A 181 13.84 25.77 -22.20
N VAL A 182 13.97 25.44 -20.90
CA VAL A 182 14.13 26.45 -19.84
C VAL A 182 15.57 26.92 -19.65
N GLY A 183 16.50 26.44 -20.46
CA GLY A 183 17.93 26.77 -20.36
C GLY A 183 18.62 26.14 -19.16
N CYS A 184 18.15 24.97 -18.71
CA CYS A 184 18.67 24.22 -17.55
C CYS A 184 18.74 25.08 -16.27
N PHE A 185 19.69 24.83 -15.37
CA PHE A 185 19.81 25.60 -14.12
C PHE A 185 20.25 27.04 -14.44
N GLY A 186 21.31 27.21 -15.24
CA GLY A 186 21.72 28.50 -15.81
C GLY A 186 22.17 29.56 -14.80
N ILE A 187 22.62 29.15 -13.60
CA ILE A 187 23.15 30.03 -12.55
C ILE A 187 24.65 29.78 -12.41
N LYS A 188 25.45 30.84 -12.51
CA LYS A 188 26.92 30.76 -12.40
C LYS A 188 27.43 31.03 -10.99
N GLU A 189 26.63 31.71 -10.17
CA GLU A 189 26.96 32.06 -8.81
C GLU A 189 26.82 30.88 -7.84
N LYS A 190 27.75 30.78 -6.88
CA LYS A 190 27.79 29.70 -5.89
C LYS A 190 26.86 29.99 -4.71
N ALA A 191 26.39 28.93 -4.04
CA ALA A 191 25.56 28.99 -2.83
C ALA A 191 24.23 29.75 -3.01
N MET A 192 23.49 29.41 -4.07
CA MET A 192 22.18 29.97 -4.41
C MET A 192 21.09 28.89 -4.20
N TYR A 193 19.82 29.22 -4.37
CA TYR A 193 18.73 28.23 -4.42
C TYR A 193 18.53 27.77 -5.87
N GLU A 194 19.53 27.10 -6.46
CA GLU A 194 19.52 26.80 -7.91
C GLU A 194 18.43 25.81 -8.33
N ASP A 195 18.15 24.84 -7.46
CA ASP A 195 17.10 23.84 -7.63
C ASP A 195 15.73 24.51 -7.61
N TRP A 196 15.49 25.38 -6.63
CA TRP A 196 14.27 26.15 -6.51
C TRP A 196 14.02 26.99 -7.77
N ASN A 197 15.05 27.69 -8.25
CA ASN A 197 14.94 28.50 -9.46
C ASN A 197 14.63 27.65 -10.71
N LEU A 198 15.20 26.44 -10.83
CA LEU A 198 14.87 25.53 -11.92
C LEU A 198 13.37 25.14 -11.90
N TRP A 199 12.83 24.80 -10.73
CA TRP A 199 11.41 24.46 -10.60
C TRP A 199 10.52 25.63 -10.99
N LEU A 200 10.87 26.85 -10.56
CA LEU A 200 10.13 28.06 -10.93
C LEU A 200 10.20 28.36 -12.43
N LYS A 201 11.34 28.12 -13.09
CA LYS A 201 11.46 28.26 -14.56
C LYS A 201 10.53 27.30 -15.30
N LEU A 202 10.46 26.05 -14.87
CA LEU A 202 9.54 25.05 -15.42
C LEU A 202 8.09 25.49 -15.23
N LEU A 203 7.72 25.91 -14.02
CA LEU A 203 6.38 26.42 -13.72
C LEU A 203 6.04 27.68 -14.55
N ALA A 204 6.98 28.61 -14.72
CA ALA A 204 6.78 29.82 -15.55
C ALA A 204 6.48 29.49 -17.01
N LYS A 205 6.97 28.36 -17.52
CA LYS A 205 6.65 27.82 -18.85
C LYS A 205 5.38 26.96 -18.88
N GLY A 206 4.71 26.77 -17.76
CA GLY A 206 3.51 25.93 -17.64
C GLY A 206 3.79 24.44 -17.65
N LYS A 207 5.03 24.02 -17.33
CA LYS A 207 5.43 22.62 -17.25
C LYS A 207 4.87 22.01 -15.97
N LYS A 208 4.18 20.87 -16.09
CA LYS A 208 3.42 20.26 -14.98
C LYS A 208 4.32 19.36 -14.12
N PRO A 209 4.36 19.56 -12.78
CA PRO A 209 4.97 18.62 -11.86
C PRO A 209 4.04 17.44 -11.57
N ILE A 210 4.65 16.29 -11.23
CA ILE A 210 3.97 15.18 -10.55
C ILE A 210 4.68 14.85 -9.24
N ARG A 211 3.90 14.77 -8.15
CA ARG A 211 4.38 14.24 -6.88
C ARG A 211 4.08 12.74 -6.77
N VAL A 212 5.13 11.94 -6.69
CA VAL A 212 5.09 10.56 -6.20
C VAL A 212 5.05 10.59 -4.67
N ASP A 213 4.06 9.93 -4.08
CA ASP A 213 3.86 9.95 -2.62
C ASP A 213 4.46 8.73 -1.93
N ALA A 214 5.74 8.48 -2.20
CA ALA A 214 6.48 7.37 -1.60
C ALA A 214 7.74 7.91 -0.90
N PRO A 215 8.03 7.48 0.36
CA PRO A 215 9.27 7.82 1.03
C PRO A 215 10.41 6.95 0.49
N ILE A 216 10.84 7.23 -0.74
CA ILE A 216 11.85 6.48 -1.52
C ILE A 216 13.10 7.31 -1.84
N PHE A 217 13.21 8.52 -1.28
CA PHE A 217 14.39 9.37 -1.38
C PHE A 217 14.94 9.68 0.01
N TRP A 218 16.15 9.22 0.31
CA TRP A 218 16.83 9.48 1.57
C TRP A 218 17.79 10.64 1.42
N TYR A 219 17.43 11.77 2.02
CA TYR A 219 18.18 13.01 1.95
C TYR A 219 19.05 13.21 3.18
N ARG A 220 20.34 13.44 2.98
CA ARG A 220 21.29 13.61 4.07
C ARG A 220 21.30 15.04 4.57
N THR A 221 20.98 15.21 5.84
CA THR A 221 21.06 16.50 6.51
C THR A 221 22.45 16.71 7.11
N SER A 222 23.02 17.90 6.86
CA SER A 222 24.26 18.35 7.49
C SER A 222 24.17 19.81 7.92
N SER A 223 24.64 20.10 9.13
CA SER A 223 24.78 21.44 9.71
C SER A 223 25.81 22.34 8.97
N THR A 224 26.70 21.74 8.17
CA THR A 224 27.80 22.44 7.47
C THR A 224 27.65 22.53 5.94
N GLY A 225 26.55 21.99 5.38
CA GLY A 225 26.32 21.92 3.93
C GLY A 225 26.00 23.25 3.23
N GLU A 226 25.83 23.20 1.91
CA GLU A 226 25.59 24.38 1.06
C GLU A 226 24.32 25.17 1.44
N LEU A 227 23.24 24.49 1.85
CA LEU A 227 22.03 25.12 2.40
C LEU A 227 22.30 26.02 3.62
N SER A 228 23.23 25.61 4.49
CA SER A 228 23.67 26.41 5.65
C SER A 228 24.39 27.68 5.21
N ARG A 229 25.13 27.63 4.10
CA ARG A 229 25.85 28.77 3.50
C ARG A 229 24.90 29.71 2.74
N ALA A 230 23.97 29.18 1.96
CA ALA A 230 22.94 29.96 1.25
C ALA A 230 22.11 30.83 2.23
N LYS A 231 21.74 30.27 3.38
CA LYS A 231 21.07 31.01 4.47
C LYS A 231 21.87 32.22 4.98
N LYS A 232 23.21 32.16 4.95
CA LYS A 232 24.08 33.28 5.36
C LYS A 232 24.16 34.40 4.31
N ASN A 233 23.96 34.09 3.03
CA ASN A 233 24.00 35.03 1.89
C ASN A 233 22.62 35.25 1.24
N ASN A 234 21.56 35.26 2.06
CA ASN A 234 20.17 35.12 1.61
C ASN A 234 19.72 36.18 0.58
N THR A 235 20.14 37.44 0.71
CA THR A 235 19.70 38.53 -0.19
C THR A 235 20.11 38.31 -1.64
N ASN A 236 21.36 37.86 -1.88
CA ASN A 236 21.83 37.55 -3.23
C ASN A 236 21.24 36.23 -3.73
N ALA A 237 21.10 35.22 -2.85
CA ALA A 237 20.52 33.93 -3.17
C ALA A 237 19.05 34.02 -3.65
N MET A 238 18.27 34.94 -3.07
CA MET A 238 16.86 35.11 -3.40
C MET A 238 16.60 35.96 -4.65
N ARG A 239 17.60 36.68 -5.21
CA ARG A 239 17.40 37.55 -6.39
C ARG A 239 16.82 36.76 -7.57
N TYR A 240 17.47 35.66 -7.94
CA TYR A 240 17.05 34.82 -9.07
C TYR A 240 15.67 34.17 -8.84
N VAL A 241 15.44 33.69 -7.61
CA VAL A 241 14.15 33.09 -7.20
C VAL A 241 13.02 34.10 -7.37
N ASN A 242 13.19 35.32 -6.85
CA ASN A 242 12.18 36.37 -6.91
C ASN A 242 11.93 36.84 -8.36
N GLU A 243 13.00 37.01 -9.15
CA GLU A 243 12.90 37.39 -10.56
C GLU A 243 12.12 36.34 -11.37
N THR A 244 12.44 35.06 -11.20
CA THR A 244 11.75 33.97 -11.91
C THR A 244 10.33 33.80 -11.41
N ALA A 245 10.09 33.83 -10.10
CA ALA A 245 8.75 33.72 -9.51
C ALA A 245 7.80 34.80 -10.07
N ALA A 246 8.27 36.02 -10.25
CA ALA A 246 7.49 37.11 -10.83
C ALA A 246 7.05 36.86 -12.29
N THR A 247 7.66 35.91 -12.99
CA THR A 247 7.30 35.54 -14.37
C THR A 247 6.17 34.50 -14.45
N ILE A 248 5.79 33.88 -13.33
CA ILE A 248 4.72 32.88 -13.27
C ILE A 248 3.37 33.61 -13.37
N LYS A 249 2.75 33.52 -14.54
CA LYS A 249 1.47 34.21 -14.86
C LYS A 249 0.28 33.28 -15.01
N LYS A 250 0.53 31.97 -15.00
CA LYS A 250 -0.47 30.93 -15.26
C LYS A 250 -0.59 30.04 -14.06
N ASP A 251 -1.81 29.63 -13.78
CA ASP A 251 -2.04 28.49 -12.93
C ASP A 251 -1.51 27.24 -13.65
N VAL A 252 -0.78 26.40 -12.92
CA VAL A 252 -0.15 25.18 -13.44
C VAL A 252 -0.78 24.00 -12.72
N GLU A 253 -1.35 23.09 -13.48
CA GLU A 253 -1.88 21.85 -12.92
C GLU A 253 -0.73 21.01 -12.32
N ILE A 254 -0.93 20.57 -11.09
CA ILE A 254 0.00 19.70 -10.36
C ILE A 254 -0.72 18.39 -10.07
N ILE A 255 -0.17 17.28 -10.54
CA ILE A 255 -0.69 15.93 -10.22
C ILE A 255 0.00 15.47 -8.94
N GLN A 256 -0.77 15.02 -7.96
CA GLN A 256 -0.22 14.60 -6.67
C GLN A 256 -0.87 13.29 -6.24
N PHE A 257 -0.06 12.24 -6.12
CA PHE A 257 -0.55 10.96 -5.65
C PHE A 257 -0.83 10.98 -4.13
N PRO A 258 -1.78 10.17 -3.64
CA PRO A 258 -2.71 9.37 -4.44
C PRO A 258 -3.70 10.23 -5.22
N HIS A 259 -3.93 9.86 -6.48
CA HIS A 259 -4.62 10.70 -7.45
C HIS A 259 -5.73 9.90 -8.13
N GLU A 260 -6.96 10.42 -8.12
CA GLU A 260 -8.06 9.74 -8.82
C GLU A 260 -7.94 9.92 -10.34
N CYS A 261 -8.13 8.83 -11.08
CA CYS A 261 -8.19 8.89 -12.53
C CYS A 261 -9.58 9.37 -13.00
N ASN A 262 -9.70 9.74 -14.27
CA ASN A 262 -11.02 10.04 -14.85
C ASN A 262 -11.90 8.78 -14.77
N LYS A 263 -13.14 8.91 -14.28
CA LYS A 263 -14.07 7.78 -14.13
C LYS A 263 -14.22 6.92 -15.39
N TYR A 264 -14.18 7.56 -16.57
CA TYR A 264 -14.32 6.93 -17.88
C TYR A 264 -12.98 6.66 -18.56
N ALA A 265 -11.87 6.79 -17.85
CA ALA A 265 -10.56 6.40 -18.36
C ALA A 265 -10.56 4.90 -18.62
N THR A 266 -10.14 4.53 -19.83
CA THR A 266 -9.87 3.15 -20.19
C THR A 266 -8.40 2.85 -19.94
N VAL A 267 -8.07 1.58 -19.76
CA VAL A 267 -6.67 1.13 -19.70
C VAL A 267 -5.90 1.63 -20.91
N LYS A 268 -4.73 2.21 -20.65
CA LYS A 268 -3.84 2.80 -21.66
C LYS A 268 -2.85 1.76 -22.14
N THR A 269 -2.23 1.97 -23.30
CA THR A 269 -1.12 1.13 -23.78
C THR A 269 0.11 2.00 -24.00
N TYR A 270 1.28 1.52 -23.57
CA TYR A 270 2.53 2.26 -23.62
C TYR A 270 3.58 1.55 -24.47
N LYS A 271 3.35 1.50 -25.79
CA LYS A 271 4.18 0.71 -26.70
C LYS A 271 5.62 1.21 -26.82
N ASP A 272 5.83 2.49 -26.57
CA ASP A 272 7.13 3.15 -26.69
C ASP A 272 7.93 3.13 -25.37
N MET A 273 7.35 2.60 -24.28
CA MET A 273 8.05 2.42 -23.01
C MET A 273 9.16 1.37 -23.17
N VAL A 274 10.38 1.77 -22.82
CA VAL A 274 11.49 0.83 -22.65
C VAL A 274 11.36 0.19 -21.27
N LEU A 275 11.17 -1.12 -21.22
CA LEU A 275 11.01 -1.87 -19.99
C LEU A 275 12.11 -2.93 -19.86
N PRO A 276 12.70 -3.14 -18.68
CA PRO A 276 13.72 -4.15 -18.50
C PRO A 276 13.13 -5.56 -18.57
N GLU A 277 13.93 -6.49 -19.09
CA GLU A 277 13.62 -7.91 -19.06
C GLU A 277 14.76 -8.65 -18.38
N TYR A 278 14.44 -9.31 -17.28
CA TYR A 278 15.41 -10.06 -16.49
C TYR A 278 15.36 -11.54 -16.85
N LYS A 279 16.53 -12.19 -16.78
CA LYS A 279 16.64 -13.64 -16.89
C LYS A 279 15.88 -14.29 -15.74
N LYS A 280 15.34 -15.48 -16.00
CA LYS A 280 14.64 -16.29 -15.00
C LYS A 280 15.55 -16.55 -13.80
N SER A 281 15.08 -16.23 -12.60
CA SER A 281 15.79 -16.53 -11.35
C SER A 281 15.79 -18.05 -11.09
N LYS A 282 16.80 -18.54 -10.36
CA LYS A 282 16.79 -19.92 -9.85
C LYS A 282 15.73 -20.08 -8.76
N LYS A 283 15.47 -19.01 -8.01
CA LYS A 283 14.41 -18.93 -7.01
C LYS A 283 13.09 -18.62 -7.71
N LYS A 284 12.00 -19.20 -7.21
CA LYS A 284 10.66 -18.94 -7.71
C LYS A 284 10.20 -17.55 -7.25
N LYS A 285 9.80 -16.70 -8.18
CA LYS A 285 9.32 -15.34 -7.86
C LYS A 285 7.82 -15.37 -7.63
N ILE A 286 7.39 -14.97 -6.44
CA ILE A 286 5.98 -14.91 -6.03
C ILE A 286 5.56 -13.45 -5.98
N LEU A 287 4.54 -13.10 -6.74
CA LEU A 287 3.96 -11.76 -6.75
C LEU A 287 2.76 -11.71 -5.80
N PHE A 288 2.85 -10.89 -4.77
CA PHE A 288 1.76 -10.63 -3.83
C PHE A 288 1.03 -9.35 -4.23
N LEU A 289 -0.26 -9.48 -4.57
CA LEU A 289 -1.19 -8.38 -4.73
C LEU A 289 -1.94 -8.21 -3.41
N LEU A 290 -1.66 -7.10 -2.73
CA LEU A 290 -2.19 -6.76 -1.41
C LEU A 290 -2.98 -5.44 -1.47
N THR A 291 -3.71 -5.12 -0.41
CA THR A 291 -4.45 -3.85 -0.33
C THR A 291 -3.60 -2.73 0.23
N TRP A 292 -2.98 -2.98 1.40
CA TRP A 292 -2.20 -2.02 2.18
C TRP A 292 -1.01 -2.71 2.87
N MET A 293 -0.35 -1.99 3.78
CA MET A 293 0.63 -2.46 4.75
C MET A 293 0.33 -1.87 6.14
N VAL A 294 -0.87 -2.10 6.68
CA VAL A 294 -1.35 -1.54 7.97
C VAL A 294 -1.24 -2.53 9.13
N VAL A 295 -1.29 -2.02 10.35
CA VAL A 295 -1.35 -2.89 11.55
C VAL A 295 -2.73 -3.54 11.63
N GLY A 296 -2.83 -4.78 11.18
CA GLY A 296 -4.06 -5.56 11.21
C GLY A 296 -3.79 -7.04 10.92
N GLY A 297 -4.74 -7.92 11.29
CA GLY A 297 -4.53 -9.37 11.19
C GLY A 297 -4.22 -9.87 9.77
N ALA A 298 -4.78 -9.23 8.75
CA ALA A 298 -4.52 -9.60 7.35
C ALA A 298 -3.09 -9.26 6.90
N ASP A 299 -2.68 -8.00 7.06
CA ASP A 299 -1.37 -7.55 6.62
C ASP A 299 -0.23 -8.11 7.49
N LEU A 300 -0.47 -8.35 8.79
CA LEU A 300 0.47 -9.08 9.64
C LEU A 300 0.64 -10.52 9.17
N PHE A 301 -0.43 -11.22 8.79
CA PHE A 301 -0.31 -12.55 8.19
C PHE A 301 0.51 -12.50 6.88
N ASN A 302 0.20 -11.56 5.98
CA ASN A 302 0.90 -11.44 4.71
C ASN A 302 2.40 -11.16 4.94
N LEU A 303 2.73 -10.27 5.87
CA LEU A 303 4.11 -9.98 6.27
C LEU A 303 4.81 -11.21 6.84
N GLU A 304 4.19 -11.91 7.79
CA GLU A 304 4.80 -13.06 8.46
C GLU A 304 4.97 -14.25 7.52
N LEU A 305 4.05 -14.44 6.56
CA LEU A 305 4.17 -15.38 5.46
C LEU A 305 5.39 -15.04 4.60
N ILE A 306 5.45 -13.81 4.05
CA ILE A 306 6.55 -13.39 3.18
C ILE A 306 7.90 -13.51 3.90
N LYS A 307 7.97 -13.12 5.17
CA LYS A 307 9.19 -13.17 5.99
C LYS A 307 9.71 -14.60 6.19
N ARG A 308 8.80 -15.58 6.33
CA ARG A 308 9.15 -16.98 6.64
C ARG A 308 9.26 -17.92 5.44
N LEU A 309 8.85 -17.48 4.25
CA LEU A 309 9.11 -18.24 3.03
C LEU A 309 10.59 -18.63 2.95
N ASP A 310 10.87 -19.88 2.53
CA ASP A 310 12.23 -20.36 2.30
C ASP A 310 12.95 -19.45 1.29
N LYS A 311 13.83 -18.60 1.81
CA LYS A 311 14.57 -17.60 1.03
C LYS A 311 15.56 -18.22 0.06
N GLU A 312 15.90 -19.50 0.18
CA GLU A 312 16.71 -20.21 -0.81
C GLU A 312 15.90 -20.68 -2.01
N LYS A 313 14.58 -20.77 -1.86
CA LYS A 313 13.66 -21.26 -2.88
C LYS A 313 12.76 -20.17 -3.48
N TYR A 314 12.38 -19.18 -2.69
CA TYR A 314 11.39 -18.16 -3.06
C TYR A 314 11.92 -16.74 -2.92
N GLU A 315 11.49 -15.88 -3.83
CA GLU A 315 11.64 -14.43 -3.77
C GLU A 315 10.25 -13.80 -3.83
N ALA A 316 10.00 -12.76 -3.03
CA ALA A 316 8.69 -12.11 -2.96
C ALA A 316 8.76 -10.71 -3.59
N ILE A 317 7.77 -10.41 -4.42
CA ILE A 317 7.49 -9.07 -4.95
C ILE A 317 6.13 -8.65 -4.39
N VAL A 318 6.03 -7.44 -3.84
CA VAL A 318 4.79 -6.94 -3.24
C VAL A 318 4.27 -5.74 -4.01
N LEU A 319 2.99 -5.77 -4.40
CA LEU A 319 2.25 -4.63 -4.95
C LEU A 319 1.04 -4.33 -4.06
N THR A 320 0.90 -3.09 -3.59
CA THR A 320 -0.32 -2.62 -2.91
C THR A 320 -1.18 -1.76 -3.83
N THR A 321 -2.49 -1.77 -3.62
CA THR A 321 -3.45 -1.16 -4.56
C THR A 321 -4.19 0.07 -4.02
N LEU A 322 -4.19 0.31 -2.71
CA LEU A 322 -4.95 1.42 -2.12
C LEU A 322 -4.06 2.32 -1.27
N PRO A 323 -4.36 3.64 -1.20
CA PRO A 323 -3.58 4.56 -0.39
C PRO A 323 -3.83 4.36 1.10
N ASN A 324 -2.75 4.46 1.89
CA ASN A 324 -2.74 4.46 3.35
C ASN A 324 -1.39 4.97 3.87
N ASP A 325 -1.28 5.25 5.18
CA ASP A 325 0.00 5.64 5.81
C ASP A 325 1.00 4.48 5.89
N ASN A 326 0.53 3.23 5.75
CA ASN A 326 1.34 2.02 5.62
C ASN A 326 2.45 1.87 6.69
N PRO A 327 2.11 1.86 7.99
CA PRO A 327 3.07 1.79 9.09
C PRO A 327 3.97 0.53 9.07
N LEU A 328 3.58 -0.55 8.38
CA LEU A 328 4.39 -1.76 8.26
C LEU A 328 5.35 -1.74 7.04
N ARG A 329 5.38 -0.66 6.25
CA ARG A 329 6.13 -0.59 4.97
C ARG A 329 7.57 -1.09 5.06
N GLN A 330 8.35 -0.58 6.02
CA GLN A 330 9.75 -1.00 6.17
C GLN A 330 9.91 -2.49 6.50
N GLN A 331 8.97 -3.09 7.22
CA GLN A 331 9.03 -4.53 7.51
C GLN A 331 8.76 -5.36 6.26
N PHE A 332 7.87 -4.90 5.37
CA PHE A 332 7.68 -5.51 4.06
C PHE A 332 8.88 -5.29 3.14
N GLU A 333 9.49 -4.09 3.13
CA GLU A 333 10.71 -3.79 2.36
C GLU A 333 11.89 -4.67 2.76
N GLU A 334 12.00 -5.03 4.05
CA GLU A 334 12.99 -5.98 4.55
C GLU A 334 12.68 -7.44 4.16
N ALA A 335 11.40 -7.81 4.15
CA ALA A 335 10.97 -9.18 3.91
C ALA A 335 10.91 -9.53 2.41
N ALA A 336 10.57 -8.56 1.56
CA ALA A 336 10.38 -8.70 0.12
C ALA A 336 11.59 -8.20 -0.67
N THR A 337 11.83 -8.80 -1.84
CA THR A 337 12.91 -8.38 -2.75
C THR A 337 12.56 -7.05 -3.41
N GLU A 338 11.30 -6.83 -3.75
CA GLU A 338 10.79 -5.62 -4.40
C GLU A 338 9.42 -5.26 -3.81
N LEU A 339 9.15 -3.96 -3.60
CA LEU A 339 7.88 -3.45 -3.05
C LEU A 339 7.45 -2.18 -3.77
N TYR A 340 6.21 -2.15 -4.26
CA TYR A 340 5.62 -0.97 -4.89
C TYR A 340 4.23 -0.71 -4.33
N ASP A 341 4.02 0.51 -3.84
CA ASP A 341 2.67 1.01 -3.57
C ASP A 341 2.15 1.72 -4.80
N MET A 342 1.35 1.03 -5.62
CA MET A 342 0.90 1.58 -6.90
C MET A 342 0.06 2.86 -6.72
N SER A 343 -0.60 3.02 -5.57
CA SER A 343 -1.40 4.22 -5.27
C SER A 343 -0.58 5.50 -5.16
N THR A 344 0.74 5.36 -4.94
CA THR A 344 1.66 6.49 -4.72
C THR A 344 2.27 7.04 -6.01
N PHE A 345 2.12 6.36 -7.15
CA PHE A 345 2.79 6.77 -8.39
C PHE A 345 2.03 6.45 -9.69
N LEU A 346 0.89 5.75 -9.62
CA LEU A 346 0.06 5.36 -10.76
C LEU A 346 -1.41 5.71 -10.56
N GLU A 347 -2.08 6.02 -11.67
CA GLU A 347 -3.55 6.00 -11.74
C GLU A 347 -4.05 4.53 -11.78
N THR A 348 -5.24 4.26 -11.23
CA THR A 348 -5.82 2.90 -11.14
C THR A 348 -5.96 2.20 -12.49
N VAL A 349 -6.14 2.95 -13.58
CA VAL A 349 -6.18 2.40 -14.95
C VAL A 349 -4.85 1.81 -15.41
N ASP A 350 -3.75 2.19 -14.78
CA ASP A 350 -2.40 1.76 -15.14
C ASP A 350 -1.85 0.63 -14.25
N TYR A 351 -2.58 0.25 -13.19
CA TYR A 351 -2.21 -0.85 -12.31
C TYR A 351 -2.05 -2.19 -13.05
N ILE A 352 -2.95 -2.48 -14.00
CA ILE A 352 -2.88 -3.71 -14.78
C ILE A 352 -1.67 -3.76 -15.69
N ASN A 353 -1.27 -2.62 -16.27
CA ASN A 353 -0.10 -2.51 -17.12
C ASN A 353 1.17 -2.69 -16.30
N PHE A 354 1.23 -2.07 -15.12
CA PHE A 354 2.36 -2.23 -14.20
C PHE A 354 2.46 -3.67 -13.69
N THR A 355 1.34 -4.29 -13.29
CA THR A 355 1.32 -5.68 -12.81
C THR A 355 1.73 -6.65 -13.92
N ASP A 356 1.21 -6.47 -15.14
CA ASP A 356 1.61 -7.22 -16.33
C ASP A 356 3.11 -7.08 -16.62
N TYR A 357 3.63 -5.85 -16.50
CA TYR A 357 5.06 -5.56 -16.58
C TYR A 357 5.87 -6.32 -15.51
N MET A 358 5.44 -6.30 -14.24
CA MET A 358 6.15 -7.00 -13.16
C MET A 358 6.19 -8.51 -13.42
N ILE A 359 5.08 -9.10 -13.86
CA ILE A 359 5.01 -10.53 -14.19
C ILE A 359 5.95 -10.88 -15.34
N SER A 360 5.88 -10.14 -16.44
CA SER A 360 6.68 -10.42 -17.65
C SER A 360 8.17 -10.15 -17.48
N SER A 361 8.54 -9.01 -16.87
CA SER A 361 9.92 -8.57 -16.71
C SER A 361 10.68 -9.40 -15.68
N ARG A 362 10.03 -9.78 -14.57
CA ARG A 362 10.65 -10.56 -13.50
C ARG A 362 10.49 -12.06 -13.67
N LYS A 363 9.71 -12.52 -14.67
CA LYS A 363 9.39 -13.93 -14.90
C LYS A 363 8.75 -14.56 -13.66
N VAL A 364 7.68 -13.94 -13.16
CA VAL A 364 6.93 -14.42 -11.98
C VAL A 364 6.47 -15.87 -12.18
N ASP A 365 6.54 -16.66 -11.11
CA ASP A 365 6.17 -18.08 -11.05
C ASP A 365 4.76 -18.30 -10.51
N ALA A 366 4.30 -17.45 -9.59
CA ALA A 366 2.96 -17.52 -9.00
C ALA A 366 2.49 -16.13 -8.59
N VAL A 367 1.17 -15.92 -8.61
CA VAL A 367 0.53 -14.71 -8.09
C VAL A 367 -0.34 -15.08 -6.90
N VAL A 368 -0.13 -14.39 -5.78
CA VAL A 368 -1.00 -14.46 -4.59
C VAL A 368 -1.84 -13.20 -4.55
N VAL A 369 -3.16 -13.36 -4.49
CA VAL A 369 -4.12 -12.26 -4.35
C VAL A 369 -4.74 -12.36 -2.97
N SER A 370 -4.49 -11.36 -2.13
CA SER A 370 -4.93 -11.38 -0.73
C SER A 370 -5.77 -10.15 -0.42
N ASN A 371 -7.08 -10.36 -0.24
CA ASN A 371 -8.04 -9.33 0.17
C ASN A 371 -7.92 -8.00 -0.60
N THR A 372 -7.72 -8.03 -1.93
CA THR A 372 -7.55 -6.81 -2.75
C THR A 372 -8.53 -6.71 -3.90
N GLN A 373 -9.40 -5.69 -3.85
CA GLN A 373 -10.45 -5.50 -4.85
C GLN A 373 -9.87 -5.32 -6.26
N TYR A 374 -8.91 -4.40 -6.42
CA TYR A 374 -8.23 -4.16 -7.70
C TYR A 374 -7.42 -5.37 -8.15
N GLY A 375 -6.75 -6.06 -7.21
CA GLY A 375 -6.00 -7.27 -7.50
C GLY A 375 -6.89 -8.37 -8.09
N TYR A 376 -8.06 -8.62 -7.51
CA TYR A 376 -9.01 -9.62 -8.03
C TYR A 376 -9.42 -9.31 -9.47
N TYR A 377 -9.81 -8.08 -9.77
CA TYR A 377 -10.30 -7.76 -11.11
C TYR A 377 -9.21 -7.72 -12.18
N MET A 378 -7.92 -7.66 -11.81
CA MET A 378 -6.82 -7.88 -12.76
C MET A 378 -6.64 -9.35 -13.13
N VAL A 379 -7.07 -10.30 -12.27
CA VAL A 379 -6.84 -11.75 -12.46
C VAL A 379 -7.34 -12.29 -13.80
N PRO A 380 -8.56 -11.99 -14.30
CA PRO A 380 -9.03 -12.49 -15.59
C PRO A 380 -8.06 -12.21 -16.75
N TYR A 381 -7.53 -11.00 -16.80
CA TYR A 381 -6.58 -10.57 -17.83
C TYR A 381 -5.22 -11.20 -17.67
N LEU A 382 -4.68 -11.16 -16.46
CA LEU A 382 -3.36 -11.72 -16.19
C LEU A 382 -3.38 -13.24 -16.38
N LYS A 383 -4.45 -13.94 -15.98
CA LYS A 383 -4.60 -15.40 -16.20
C LYS A 383 -4.80 -15.73 -17.68
N GLY A 384 -5.56 -14.94 -18.43
CA GLY A 384 -5.70 -15.13 -19.88
C GLY A 384 -4.37 -14.97 -20.62
N LYS A 385 -3.52 -14.03 -20.18
CA LYS A 385 -2.18 -13.79 -20.76
C LYS A 385 -1.13 -14.79 -20.27
N TYR A 386 -1.21 -15.20 -19.01
CA TYR A 386 -0.27 -16.10 -18.34
C TYR A 386 -0.99 -17.34 -17.79
N PRO A 387 -1.59 -18.18 -18.67
CA PRO A 387 -2.36 -19.33 -18.22
C PRO A 387 -1.53 -20.32 -17.41
N GLN A 388 -0.21 -20.36 -17.64
CA GLN A 388 0.72 -21.24 -16.93
C GLN A 388 1.06 -20.80 -15.50
N ILE A 389 0.70 -19.57 -15.12
CA ILE A 389 0.95 -19.04 -13.77
C ILE A 389 -0.26 -19.35 -12.89
N PRO A 390 -0.08 -19.95 -11.69
CA PRO A 390 -1.15 -20.09 -10.72
C PRO A 390 -1.50 -18.75 -10.07
N PHE A 391 -2.80 -18.51 -9.92
CA PHE A 391 -3.35 -17.37 -9.19
C PHE A 391 -4.02 -17.91 -7.93
N ILE A 392 -3.36 -17.73 -6.80
CA ILE A 392 -3.75 -18.26 -5.50
C ILE A 392 -4.46 -17.16 -4.73
N ASP A 393 -5.68 -17.41 -4.32
CA ASP A 393 -6.49 -16.46 -3.55
C ASP A 393 -6.43 -16.79 -2.06
N TYR A 394 -6.26 -15.77 -1.23
CA TYR A 394 -6.35 -15.90 0.22
C TYR A 394 -7.34 -14.87 0.81
N ILE A 395 -8.41 -15.37 1.43
CA ILE A 395 -9.46 -14.57 2.07
C ILE A 395 -9.29 -14.57 3.58
N HIS A 396 -9.04 -13.40 4.16
CA HIS A 396 -8.87 -13.24 5.62
C HIS A 396 -10.17 -13.04 6.37
N SER A 397 -11.18 -12.46 5.71
CA SER A 397 -12.46 -12.12 6.33
C SER A 397 -13.54 -11.97 5.26
N ILE A 398 -14.79 -12.07 5.71
CA ILE A 398 -15.98 -11.92 4.87
C ILE A 398 -16.85 -10.85 5.51
N ASP A 399 -17.45 -10.00 4.69
CA ASP A 399 -18.49 -9.09 5.16
C ASP A 399 -19.79 -9.90 5.36
N LEU A 400 -20.22 -10.01 6.61
CA LEU A 400 -21.46 -10.71 6.97
C LEU A 400 -22.70 -9.81 6.85
N LYS A 401 -22.53 -8.48 6.74
CA LYS A 401 -23.66 -7.53 6.66
C LYS A 401 -24.26 -7.50 5.26
N ASP A 402 -23.43 -7.56 4.22
CA ASP A 402 -23.90 -7.69 2.84
C ASP A 402 -23.02 -8.66 2.05
N PRO A 403 -23.54 -9.86 1.69
CA PRO A 403 -22.78 -10.85 0.92
C PRO A 403 -22.50 -10.41 -0.53
N ARG A 404 -23.00 -9.25 -0.95
CA ARG A 404 -22.72 -8.66 -2.26
C ARG A 404 -21.56 -7.66 -2.21
N GLU A 405 -20.97 -7.42 -1.04
CA GLU A 405 -19.88 -6.48 -0.84
C GLU A 405 -18.61 -7.20 -0.33
N GLY A 406 -17.47 -6.49 -0.36
CA GLY A 406 -16.20 -7.02 0.15
C GLY A 406 -15.46 -8.01 -0.75
N PHE A 407 -14.37 -8.56 -0.21
CA PHE A 407 -13.37 -9.33 -0.98
C PHE A 407 -13.89 -10.68 -1.46
N ALA A 408 -14.78 -11.32 -0.71
CA ALA A 408 -15.39 -12.60 -1.09
C ALA A 408 -16.23 -12.48 -2.37
N ARG A 409 -16.96 -11.36 -2.55
CA ARG A 409 -17.70 -11.08 -3.79
C ARG A 409 -16.76 -10.97 -4.99
N CYS A 410 -15.64 -10.24 -4.84
CA CYS A 410 -14.65 -10.07 -5.90
C CYS A 410 -13.95 -11.39 -6.25
N SER A 411 -13.58 -12.16 -5.22
CA SER A 411 -13.03 -13.50 -5.38
C SER A 411 -14.00 -14.46 -6.08
N MET A 412 -15.31 -14.36 -5.81
CA MET A 412 -16.36 -15.11 -6.52
C MET A 412 -16.46 -14.70 -8.00
N ASP A 413 -16.39 -13.40 -8.32
CA ASP A 413 -16.43 -12.95 -9.72
C ASP A 413 -15.33 -13.56 -10.58
N VAL A 414 -14.18 -13.83 -9.98
CA VAL A 414 -13.00 -14.32 -10.69
C VAL A 414 -12.68 -15.78 -10.41
N ASP A 415 -13.55 -16.53 -9.71
CA ASP A 415 -13.34 -17.92 -9.26
C ASP A 415 -12.82 -18.84 -10.36
N LYS A 416 -13.39 -18.73 -11.57
CA LYS A 416 -12.99 -19.57 -12.72
C LYS A 416 -11.55 -19.35 -13.21
N TYR A 417 -10.89 -18.27 -12.79
CA TYR A 417 -9.52 -17.92 -13.16
C TYR A 417 -8.52 -18.22 -12.03
N LEU A 418 -9.02 -18.51 -10.83
CA LEU A 418 -8.19 -18.82 -9.67
C LEU A 418 -7.79 -20.30 -9.69
N THR A 419 -6.55 -20.57 -9.29
CA THR A 419 -6.03 -21.94 -9.16
C THR A 419 -6.60 -22.64 -7.93
N GLY A 420 -6.87 -21.85 -6.87
CA GLY A 420 -7.53 -22.25 -5.64
C GLY A 420 -7.75 -21.05 -4.71
N THR A 421 -8.79 -21.11 -3.89
CA THR A 421 -9.05 -20.13 -2.82
C THR A 421 -8.78 -20.77 -1.47
N TYR A 422 -8.04 -20.06 -0.64
CA TYR A 422 -7.73 -20.44 0.74
C TYR A 422 -8.29 -19.41 1.70
N CYS A 423 -8.64 -19.82 2.91
CA CYS A 423 -9.15 -18.90 3.92
C CYS A 423 -8.77 -19.31 5.34
N CYS A 424 -8.87 -18.35 6.26
CA CYS A 424 -8.29 -18.44 7.60
C CYS A 424 -8.96 -19.46 8.55
N ASN A 425 -10.15 -19.96 8.25
CA ASN A 425 -10.90 -20.92 9.08
C ASN A 425 -12.06 -21.60 8.30
N ASN A 426 -12.60 -22.71 8.83
CA ASN A 426 -13.70 -23.46 8.22
C ASN A 426 -15.03 -22.69 8.22
N PHE A 427 -15.27 -21.79 9.17
CA PHE A 427 -16.45 -20.92 9.12
C PHE A 427 -16.43 -20.07 7.84
N THR A 428 -15.34 -19.34 7.58
CA THR A 428 -15.10 -18.56 6.36
C THR A 428 -15.17 -19.44 5.12
N LYS A 429 -14.59 -20.65 5.14
CA LYS A 429 -14.75 -21.62 4.05
C LYS A 429 -16.22 -21.95 3.77
N SER A 430 -16.99 -22.23 4.82
CA SER A 430 -18.41 -22.56 4.69
C SER A 430 -19.21 -21.40 4.12
N GLN A 431 -18.91 -20.16 4.54
CA GLN A 431 -19.52 -18.97 3.96
C GLN A 431 -19.16 -18.81 2.48
N LEU A 432 -17.89 -18.99 2.10
CA LEU A 432 -17.44 -18.93 0.70
C LEU A 432 -18.17 -19.96 -0.18
N VAL A 433 -18.33 -21.18 0.31
CA VAL A 433 -19.01 -22.25 -0.44
C VAL A 433 -20.51 -21.98 -0.52
N ASN A 434 -21.16 -21.68 0.62
CA ASN A 434 -22.62 -21.65 0.71
C ASN A 434 -23.23 -20.33 0.21
N ASN A 435 -22.58 -19.20 0.50
CA ASN A 435 -23.13 -17.87 0.20
C ASN A 435 -22.53 -17.25 -1.06
N TYR A 436 -21.29 -17.62 -1.38
CA TYR A 436 -20.56 -17.11 -2.55
C TYR A 436 -20.35 -18.17 -3.64
N ASN A 437 -20.92 -19.37 -3.50
CA ASN A 437 -20.86 -20.45 -4.50
C ASN A 437 -19.43 -20.77 -5.00
N LYS A 438 -18.42 -20.60 -4.14
CA LYS A 438 -17.02 -20.88 -4.50
C LYS A 438 -16.83 -22.37 -4.71
N LYS A 439 -16.32 -22.76 -5.89
CA LYS A 439 -16.14 -24.18 -6.25
C LYS A 439 -14.99 -24.83 -5.50
N THR A 440 -13.93 -24.07 -5.25
CA THR A 440 -12.70 -24.56 -4.61
C THR A 440 -12.32 -23.60 -3.48
N ALA A 441 -12.66 -23.96 -2.25
CA ALA A 441 -12.26 -23.23 -1.04
C ALA A 441 -11.68 -24.19 0.00
N GLU A 442 -10.48 -23.91 0.50
CA GLU A 442 -9.79 -24.71 1.50
C GLU A 442 -9.34 -23.88 2.70
N THR A 443 -9.30 -24.52 3.86
CA THR A 443 -8.90 -23.84 5.10
C THR A 443 -7.40 -23.90 5.24
N LEU A 444 -6.78 -22.73 5.34
CA LEU A 444 -5.38 -22.55 5.74
C LEU A 444 -5.36 -21.59 6.93
N TYR A 445 -5.19 -22.15 8.12
CA TYR A 445 -5.18 -21.36 9.35
C TYR A 445 -4.03 -20.37 9.37
N ILE A 446 -4.27 -19.18 9.94
CA ILE A 446 -3.28 -18.10 10.05
C ILE A 446 -2.07 -18.48 10.91
N GLY A 447 -2.29 -19.26 11.96
CA GLY A 447 -1.28 -19.66 12.94
C GLY A 447 -0.80 -18.52 13.86
N THR A 448 0.11 -18.85 14.77
CA THR A 448 0.79 -17.89 15.67
C THR A 448 2.28 -18.17 15.78
N ASP A 449 3.06 -17.15 16.17
CA ASP A 449 4.49 -17.27 16.41
C ASP A 449 4.74 -17.87 17.80
N GLU A 450 4.89 -19.18 17.86
CA GLU A 450 5.10 -19.91 19.11
C GLU A 450 6.45 -19.63 19.77
N LYS A 451 7.40 -19.04 19.02
CA LYS A 451 8.70 -18.61 19.51
C LYS A 451 8.58 -17.22 20.14
N ARG A 452 7.75 -16.32 19.61
CA ARG A 452 7.41 -15.06 20.27
C ARG A 452 6.63 -15.33 21.56
N TYR A 453 5.52 -16.06 21.44
CA TYR A 453 4.62 -16.43 22.52
C TYR A 453 5.11 -17.72 23.19
N ASP A 454 6.25 -17.62 23.88
CA ASP A 454 6.86 -18.71 24.64
C ASP A 454 6.79 -18.43 26.16
N PRO A 455 6.05 -19.24 26.94
CA PRO A 455 5.91 -19.03 28.38
C PRO A 455 7.24 -19.17 29.13
N LYS A 456 8.25 -19.84 28.57
CA LYS A 456 9.57 -20.01 29.20
C LYS A 456 10.36 -18.70 29.33
N LYS A 457 9.99 -17.68 28.57
CA LYS A 457 10.65 -16.36 28.61
C LYS A 457 10.25 -15.52 29.82
N PHE A 458 9.21 -15.93 30.55
CA PHE A 458 8.58 -15.10 31.57
C PHE A 458 8.57 -15.79 32.92
N ASN A 459 8.73 -14.98 33.97
CA ASN A 459 8.47 -15.40 35.34
C ASN A 459 7.16 -14.76 35.80
N LYS A 460 6.13 -15.58 36.03
CA LYS A 460 4.79 -15.12 36.41
C LYS A 460 4.77 -14.30 37.70
N ASN A 461 5.61 -14.63 38.68
CA ASN A 461 5.64 -13.89 39.96
C ASN A 461 6.21 -12.49 39.79
N ASN A 462 7.31 -12.36 39.03
CA ASN A 462 7.91 -11.06 38.74
C ASN A 462 6.94 -10.17 37.95
N LEU A 463 6.18 -10.75 37.01
CA LEU A 463 5.18 -10.01 36.26
C LEU A 463 3.98 -9.60 37.13
N LYS A 464 3.52 -10.46 38.04
CA LYS A 464 2.49 -10.07 39.02
C LYS A 464 2.94 -8.89 39.86
N GLU A 465 4.19 -8.87 40.32
CA GLU A 465 4.77 -7.74 41.04
C GLU A 465 4.82 -6.48 40.16
N LYS A 466 5.34 -6.60 38.93
CA LYS A 466 5.40 -5.52 37.93
C LYS A 466 4.04 -4.84 37.74
N TYR A 467 2.98 -5.62 37.61
CA TYR A 467 1.62 -5.13 37.38
C TYR A 467 0.82 -4.88 38.67
N GLN A 468 1.44 -5.06 39.85
CA GLN A 468 0.82 -4.89 41.17
C GLN A 468 -0.44 -5.77 41.33
N LEU A 469 -0.30 -7.06 41.01
CA LEU A 469 -1.36 -8.06 41.05
C LEU A 469 -1.20 -8.96 42.29
N PRO A 470 -2.31 -9.47 42.85
CA PRO A 470 -2.25 -10.33 44.02
C PRO A 470 -1.53 -11.66 43.72
N MET A 471 -0.64 -12.05 44.63
CA MET A 471 0.25 -13.21 44.47
C MET A 471 -0.49 -14.54 44.63
N ASP A 472 -1.46 -14.60 45.53
CA ASP A 472 -2.23 -15.78 45.92
C ASP A 472 -3.42 -16.09 45.00
N LYS A 473 -3.87 -15.11 44.19
CA LYS A 473 -5.04 -15.27 43.31
C LYS A 473 -4.69 -15.83 41.93
N LYS A 474 -5.65 -16.51 41.31
CA LYS A 474 -5.64 -16.86 39.88
C LYS A 474 -6.02 -15.65 39.06
N ILE A 475 -5.33 -15.42 37.95
CA ILE A 475 -5.54 -14.24 37.10
C ILE A 475 -6.40 -14.61 35.90
N ILE A 476 -7.56 -13.97 35.73
CA ILE A 476 -8.42 -14.14 34.56
C ILE A 476 -8.35 -12.88 33.72
N THR A 477 -8.09 -13.01 32.42
CA THR A 477 -7.78 -11.86 31.57
C THR A 477 -8.74 -11.69 30.41
N PHE A 478 -9.04 -10.42 30.11
CA PHE A 478 -9.71 -9.99 28.89
C PHE A 478 -8.74 -9.12 28.10
N ILE A 479 -8.42 -9.53 26.86
CA ILE A 479 -7.41 -8.88 26.03
C ILE A 479 -8.03 -8.58 24.67
N ALA A 480 -8.53 -7.36 24.47
CA ALA A 480 -9.15 -6.93 23.22
C ALA A 480 -9.30 -5.41 23.17
N ARG A 481 -9.72 -4.88 22.02
CA ARG A 481 -10.22 -3.51 21.93
C ARG A 481 -11.50 -3.38 22.77
N LEU A 482 -11.68 -2.27 23.47
CA LEU A 482 -12.88 -2.02 24.27
C LEU A 482 -13.99 -1.44 23.38
N SER A 483 -14.63 -2.30 22.60
CA SER A 483 -15.68 -1.96 21.63
C SER A 483 -16.90 -2.89 21.75
N GLU A 484 -18.02 -2.47 21.17
CA GLU A 484 -19.32 -3.17 21.28
C GLU A 484 -19.23 -4.64 20.85
N GLU A 485 -18.54 -4.92 19.73
CA GLU A 485 -18.39 -6.28 19.22
C GLU A 485 -17.55 -7.21 20.12
N LYS A 486 -16.76 -6.64 21.03
CA LYS A 486 -15.91 -7.37 21.99
C LYS A 486 -16.57 -7.58 23.35
N ARG A 487 -17.66 -6.85 23.64
CA ARG A 487 -18.47 -6.91 24.87
C ARG A 487 -17.65 -6.89 26.18
N PRO A 488 -16.80 -5.88 26.42
CA PRO A 488 -16.01 -5.81 27.66
C PRO A 488 -16.86 -5.59 28.93
N GLU A 489 -18.04 -4.98 28.83
CA GLU A 489 -18.98 -4.84 29.97
C GLU A 489 -19.51 -6.22 30.41
N MET A 490 -19.85 -7.09 29.45
CA MET A 490 -20.25 -8.47 29.75
C MET A 490 -19.14 -9.26 30.45
N PHE A 491 -17.87 -9.03 30.10
CA PHE A 491 -16.75 -9.63 30.84
C PHE A 491 -16.77 -9.22 32.32
N VAL A 492 -17.05 -7.95 32.64
CA VAL A 492 -17.18 -7.48 34.03
C VAL A 492 -18.34 -8.18 34.75
N GLU A 493 -19.49 -8.34 34.08
CA GLU A 493 -20.66 -9.06 34.62
C GLU A 493 -20.33 -10.52 34.95
N ILE A 494 -19.72 -11.24 34.01
CA ILE A 494 -19.24 -12.63 34.20
C ILE A 494 -18.33 -12.72 35.42
N CYS A 495 -17.38 -11.77 35.55
CA CYS A 495 -16.44 -11.76 36.66
C CYS A 495 -17.14 -11.53 38.01
N LYS A 496 -18.12 -10.63 38.08
CA LYS A 496 -18.92 -10.37 39.29
C LYS A 496 -19.77 -11.57 39.71
N GLU A 497 -20.36 -12.28 38.75
CA GLU A 497 -21.09 -13.52 39.03
C GLU A 497 -20.14 -14.65 39.48
N LEU A 498 -18.96 -14.77 38.87
CA LEU A 498 -17.95 -15.75 39.28
C LEU A 498 -17.47 -15.52 40.73
N LEU A 499 -17.35 -14.27 41.18
CA LEU A 499 -16.97 -13.94 42.56
C LEU A 499 -17.95 -14.48 43.61
N LYS A 500 -19.21 -14.76 43.23
CA LYS A 500 -20.19 -15.36 44.15
C LYS A 500 -19.88 -16.82 44.48
N VAL A 501 -19.12 -17.50 43.61
CA VAL A 501 -18.76 -18.92 43.74
C VAL A 501 -17.27 -19.16 43.92
N ARG A 502 -16.41 -18.18 43.61
CA ARG A 502 -14.95 -18.25 43.79
C ARG A 502 -14.38 -16.99 44.42
N ASN A 503 -13.56 -17.15 45.46
CA ASN A 503 -12.82 -16.03 46.08
C ASN A 503 -11.31 -16.05 45.79
N ASP A 504 -10.83 -17.01 45.00
CA ASP A 504 -9.41 -17.25 44.69
C ASP A 504 -8.98 -16.62 43.34
N VAL A 505 -9.81 -15.76 42.76
CA VAL A 505 -9.61 -15.16 41.43
C VAL A 505 -9.38 -13.65 41.50
N PHE A 506 -8.76 -13.08 40.46
CA PHE A 506 -8.56 -11.65 40.23
C PHE A 506 -8.56 -11.37 38.74
N PHE A 507 -9.09 -10.22 38.32
CA PHE A 507 -9.40 -9.94 36.92
C PHE A 507 -8.51 -8.85 36.33
N VAL A 508 -8.08 -9.03 35.07
CA VAL A 508 -7.26 -8.03 34.37
C VAL A 508 -7.86 -7.74 33.00
N ILE A 509 -8.05 -6.45 32.69
CA ILE A 509 -8.54 -5.98 31.40
C ILE A 509 -7.41 -5.23 30.70
N ALA A 510 -6.94 -5.75 29.58
CA ALA A 510 -5.89 -5.18 28.75
C ALA A 510 -6.48 -4.76 27.39
N GLY A 511 -6.49 -3.46 27.14
CA GLY A 511 -7.17 -2.89 25.99
C GLY A 511 -7.54 -1.43 26.20
N ASP A 512 -7.81 -0.75 25.10
CA ASP A 512 -8.41 0.58 25.06
C ASP A 512 -9.48 0.62 23.97
N GLY A 513 -10.36 1.61 24.00
CA GLY A 513 -11.41 1.77 23.02
C GLY A 513 -12.57 2.65 23.49
N PRO A 514 -13.60 2.83 22.63
CA PRO A 514 -14.75 3.69 22.92
C PRO A 514 -15.47 3.39 24.25
N LEU A 515 -15.44 2.12 24.70
CA LEU A 515 -16.08 1.68 25.93
C LEU A 515 -15.18 1.75 27.18
N MET A 516 -13.98 2.33 27.10
CA MET A 516 -13.06 2.42 28.24
C MET A 516 -13.70 3.07 29.46
N ASN A 517 -14.40 4.19 29.28
CA ASN A 517 -15.05 4.90 30.39
C ASN A 517 -16.20 4.10 31.00
N ASN A 518 -16.98 3.41 30.16
CA ASN A 518 -18.05 2.51 30.61
C ASN A 518 -17.49 1.41 31.51
N VAL A 519 -16.47 0.69 31.01
CA VAL A 519 -15.80 -0.38 31.76
C VAL A 519 -15.19 0.14 33.05
N ALA A 520 -14.49 1.28 33.01
CA ALA A 520 -13.89 1.90 34.20
C ALA A 520 -14.91 2.28 35.28
N SER A 521 -16.16 2.56 34.91
CA SER A 521 -17.21 2.92 35.86
C SER A 521 -17.83 1.73 36.61
N VAL A 522 -17.65 0.51 36.09
CA VAL A 522 -18.29 -0.70 36.64
C VAL A 522 -17.31 -1.67 37.29
N VAL A 523 -16.00 -1.46 37.17
CA VAL A 523 -14.97 -2.27 37.84
C VAL A 523 -14.73 -1.81 39.29
N ASP A 524 -14.30 -2.74 40.14
CA ASP A 524 -14.01 -2.53 41.55
C ASP A 524 -12.60 -3.03 41.92
N GLU A 525 -12.29 -3.17 43.21
CA GLU A 525 -10.97 -3.60 43.71
C GLU A 525 -10.53 -5.00 43.25
N ASN A 526 -11.43 -5.81 42.69
CA ASN A 526 -11.10 -7.14 42.16
C ASN A 526 -10.55 -7.11 40.71
N PHE A 527 -10.45 -5.91 40.12
CA PHE A 527 -10.03 -5.71 38.74
C PHE A 527 -8.77 -4.85 38.63
N LYS A 528 -7.98 -5.10 37.58
CA LYS A 528 -6.90 -4.20 37.12
C LYS A 528 -7.13 -3.83 35.66
N LEU A 529 -7.28 -2.55 35.39
CA LEU A 529 -7.24 -1.99 34.03
C LEU A 529 -5.80 -1.67 33.66
N LEU A 530 -5.30 -2.24 32.55
CA LEU A 530 -3.94 -1.97 32.05
C LEU A 530 -3.91 -0.89 30.95
N GLY A 531 -5.06 -0.59 30.33
CA GLY A 531 -5.11 0.26 29.14
C GLY A 531 -4.48 -0.42 27.92
N MET A 532 -4.04 0.38 26.95
CA MET A 532 -3.36 -0.13 25.77
C MET A 532 -2.00 -0.76 26.14
N VAL A 533 -1.87 -2.07 25.91
CA VAL A 533 -0.64 -2.84 26.15
C VAL A 533 0.08 -3.10 24.84
N LYS A 534 1.40 -2.84 24.80
CA LYS A 534 2.24 -3.13 23.64
C LYS A 534 2.77 -4.58 23.67
N GLU A 535 3.24 -5.01 24.83
CA GLU A 535 3.80 -6.35 25.06
C GLU A 535 2.71 -7.33 25.54
N THR A 536 1.83 -7.76 24.63
CA THR A 536 0.71 -8.65 24.97
C THR A 536 1.16 -10.00 25.53
N GLU A 537 2.34 -10.49 25.12
CA GLU A 537 3.00 -11.67 25.69
C GLU A 537 3.09 -11.68 27.23
N GLU A 538 3.32 -10.54 27.86
CA GLU A 538 3.41 -10.46 29.33
C GLU A 538 2.04 -10.66 29.97
N VAL A 539 0.98 -10.13 29.36
CA VAL A 539 -0.40 -10.27 29.85
C VAL A 539 -0.83 -11.73 29.75
N TYR A 540 -0.49 -12.43 28.66
CA TYR A 540 -0.72 -13.87 28.58
C TYR A 540 0.10 -14.63 29.62
N ALA A 541 1.37 -14.29 29.83
CA ALA A 541 2.23 -14.97 30.81
C ALA A 541 1.70 -14.89 32.26
N ILE A 542 1.06 -13.78 32.65
CA ILE A 542 0.42 -13.66 33.97
C ILE A 542 -0.92 -14.39 34.06
N SER A 543 -1.57 -14.66 32.93
CA SER A 543 -2.92 -15.23 32.89
C SER A 543 -2.95 -16.67 33.42
N ASP A 544 -4.06 -17.03 34.07
CA ASP A 544 -4.46 -18.40 34.31
C ASP A 544 -5.53 -18.86 33.34
N VAL A 545 -6.46 -17.98 32.96
CA VAL A 545 -7.46 -18.19 31.90
C VAL A 545 -7.62 -16.87 31.13
N THR A 546 -7.81 -16.94 29.81
CA THR A 546 -8.21 -15.78 28.99
C THR A 546 -9.67 -15.95 28.56
N VAL A 547 -10.43 -14.86 28.54
CA VAL A 547 -11.85 -14.86 28.18
C VAL A 547 -12.11 -13.95 26.98
N ASN A 548 -12.81 -14.47 25.98
CA ASN A 548 -13.23 -13.76 24.79
C ASN A 548 -14.76 -13.72 24.70
N CYS A 549 -15.35 -12.55 24.91
CA CYS A 549 -16.80 -12.36 24.89
C CYS A 549 -17.32 -11.86 23.54
N SER A 550 -16.70 -12.13 22.40
CA SER A 550 -17.04 -11.39 21.17
C SER A 550 -18.36 -11.84 20.52
N THR A 551 -19.09 -10.93 19.87
CA THR A 551 -20.28 -11.25 19.03
C THR A 551 -19.93 -11.47 17.55
N LEU A 552 -18.74 -11.02 17.13
CA LEU A 552 -18.26 -11.15 15.77
C LEU A 552 -16.75 -11.38 15.77
N GLU A 553 -16.33 -12.54 15.25
CA GLU A 553 -14.92 -12.87 15.01
C GLU A 553 -14.79 -13.75 13.77
N GLY A 554 -13.62 -13.74 13.15
CA GLY A 554 -13.16 -14.85 12.31
C GLY A 554 -12.60 -15.95 13.22
N LEU A 555 -11.29 -15.92 13.44
CA LEU A 555 -10.64 -16.67 14.51
C LEU A 555 -9.71 -15.71 15.25
N ALA A 556 -9.93 -15.54 16.55
CA ALA A 556 -9.24 -14.51 17.31
C ALA A 556 -7.76 -14.83 17.48
N LEU A 557 -6.89 -13.89 17.11
CA LEU A 557 -5.45 -13.98 17.37
C LEU A 557 -5.16 -14.18 18.86
N THR A 558 -5.97 -13.54 19.72
CA THR A 558 -5.86 -13.67 21.18
C THR A 558 -6.01 -15.11 21.67
N SER A 559 -6.85 -15.90 21.01
CA SER A 559 -7.01 -17.34 21.31
C SER A 559 -5.74 -18.11 20.94
N TYR A 560 -5.14 -17.84 19.77
CA TYR A 560 -3.88 -18.48 19.38
C TYR A 560 -2.74 -18.13 20.33
N GLU A 561 -2.58 -16.85 20.63
CA GLU A 561 -1.52 -16.31 21.48
C GLU A 561 -1.63 -16.85 22.92
N SER A 562 -2.83 -16.86 23.49
CA SER A 562 -3.10 -17.41 24.83
C SER A 562 -2.77 -18.91 24.91
N LEU A 563 -3.27 -19.71 23.94
CA LEU A 563 -2.97 -21.14 23.90
C LEU A 563 -1.46 -21.41 23.70
N SER A 564 -0.77 -20.61 22.88
CA SER A 564 0.69 -20.71 22.71
C SER A 564 1.44 -20.49 24.02
N MET A 565 0.96 -19.56 24.85
CA MET A 565 1.47 -19.29 26.19
C MET A 565 1.06 -20.35 27.22
N GLY A 566 0.37 -21.41 26.81
CA GLY A 566 -0.09 -22.48 27.69
C GLY A 566 -1.24 -22.06 28.58
N VAL A 567 -2.01 -21.04 28.18
CA VAL A 567 -3.15 -20.50 28.93
C VAL A 567 -4.46 -20.94 28.27
N PRO A 568 -5.42 -21.51 29.01
CA PRO A 568 -6.71 -21.90 28.46
C PRO A 568 -7.57 -20.70 28.09
N VAL A 569 -8.47 -20.90 27.14
CA VAL A 569 -9.36 -19.85 26.64
C VAL A 569 -10.82 -20.25 26.81
N VAL A 570 -11.63 -19.38 27.40
CA VAL A 570 -13.09 -19.48 27.36
C VAL A 570 -13.61 -18.46 26.36
N SER A 571 -14.34 -18.90 25.34
CA SER A 571 -14.76 -18.03 24.23
C SER A 571 -16.19 -18.31 23.81
N THR A 572 -16.83 -17.34 23.16
CA THR A 572 -18.02 -17.61 22.35
C THR A 572 -17.72 -18.55 21.17
N ASP A 573 -18.76 -19.20 20.65
CA ASP A 573 -18.75 -20.05 19.46
C ASP A 573 -18.84 -19.29 18.12
N VAL A 574 -18.71 -17.97 18.12
CA VAL A 574 -18.78 -17.15 16.90
C VAL A 574 -17.59 -17.41 15.98
N GLY A 575 -17.83 -17.38 14.67
CA GLY A 575 -16.80 -17.59 13.66
C GLY A 575 -16.20 -19.00 13.72
N GLY A 576 -14.87 -19.08 13.75
CA GLY A 576 -14.08 -20.31 13.76
C GLY A 576 -13.47 -20.68 15.11
N GLN A 577 -13.94 -20.12 16.23
CA GLN A 577 -13.33 -20.35 17.56
C GLN A 577 -13.31 -21.83 17.97
N THR A 578 -14.38 -22.56 17.64
CA THR A 578 -14.54 -24.00 17.93
C THR A 578 -13.55 -24.89 17.18
N GLU A 579 -12.87 -24.36 16.16
CA GLU A 579 -11.82 -25.07 15.44
C GLU A 579 -10.50 -25.10 16.21
N LEU A 580 -10.26 -24.08 17.03
CA LEU A 580 -9.07 -23.94 17.85
C LEU A 580 -9.32 -24.42 19.29
N ILE A 581 -10.44 -24.02 19.88
CA ILE A 581 -10.80 -24.23 21.28
C ILE A 581 -11.77 -25.40 21.41
N ASN A 582 -11.46 -26.31 22.33
CA ASN A 582 -12.33 -27.41 22.76
C ASN A 582 -12.16 -27.65 24.27
N ASP A 583 -12.90 -28.63 24.79
CA ASP A 583 -12.90 -29.06 26.20
C ASP A 583 -11.50 -29.36 26.77
N LYS A 584 -10.53 -29.77 25.94
CA LYS A 584 -9.16 -30.10 26.35
C LYS A 584 -8.26 -28.89 26.56
N VAL A 585 -8.58 -27.75 25.96
CA VAL A 585 -7.74 -26.53 25.97
C VAL A 585 -8.46 -25.29 26.47
N GLY A 586 -9.75 -25.39 26.82
CA GLY A 586 -10.58 -24.24 27.15
C GLY A 586 -12.05 -24.59 27.29
N GLY A 587 -12.92 -23.63 27.01
CA GLY A 587 -14.38 -23.76 27.02
C GLY A 587 -15.03 -22.93 25.91
N ILE A 588 -16.22 -23.36 25.47
CA ILE A 588 -17.01 -22.67 24.45
C ILE A 588 -18.40 -22.37 25.01
N VAL A 589 -18.86 -21.13 24.80
CA VAL A 589 -20.19 -20.64 25.19
C VAL A 589 -20.95 -20.22 23.93
N HIS A 590 -22.26 -20.46 23.89
CA HIS A 590 -23.06 -20.05 22.73
C HIS A 590 -23.30 -18.54 22.75
N CYS A 591 -23.00 -17.86 21.64
CA CYS A 591 -23.27 -16.43 21.51
C CYS A 591 -24.73 -16.17 21.14
N ASN A 592 -25.43 -15.38 21.95
CA ASN A 592 -26.79 -14.95 21.64
C ASN A 592 -26.78 -13.50 21.14
N ILE A 593 -27.10 -13.30 19.85
CA ILE A 593 -27.25 -11.96 19.26
C ILE A 593 -28.66 -11.45 19.56
N ASP A 594 -28.78 -10.18 19.96
CA ASP A 594 -30.06 -9.53 20.31
C ASP A 594 -30.86 -10.28 21.39
N ALA A 595 -30.15 -10.70 22.44
CA ALA A 595 -30.70 -11.48 23.55
C ALA A 595 -31.71 -10.69 24.40
N THR A 596 -32.78 -11.35 24.86
CA THR A 596 -33.56 -10.85 25.99
C THR A 596 -32.70 -10.87 27.26
N PRO A 597 -33.07 -10.10 28.31
CA PRO A 597 -32.33 -10.14 29.58
C PRO A 597 -32.16 -11.56 30.15
N GLU A 598 -33.16 -12.44 30.00
CA GLU A 598 -33.08 -13.82 30.46
C GLU A 598 -32.05 -14.64 29.67
N VAL A 599 -31.99 -14.46 28.34
CA VAL A 599 -31.03 -15.16 27.48
C VAL A 599 -29.61 -14.65 27.72
N HIS A 600 -29.45 -13.34 27.91
CA HIS A 600 -28.17 -12.73 28.27
C HIS A 600 -27.64 -13.26 29.60
N ASN A 601 -28.47 -13.30 30.64
CA ASN A 601 -28.10 -13.84 31.94
C ASN A 601 -27.71 -15.31 31.85
N LYS A 602 -28.40 -16.10 31.01
CA LYS A 602 -28.03 -17.49 30.77
C LYS A 602 -26.65 -17.61 30.08
N GLU A 603 -26.34 -16.75 29.11
CA GLU A 603 -25.00 -16.72 28.50
C GLU A 603 -23.92 -16.40 29.55
N VAL A 604 -24.18 -15.44 30.43
CA VAL A 604 -23.30 -15.11 31.57
C VAL A 604 -23.10 -16.31 32.50
N GLU A 605 -24.16 -17.04 32.85
CA GLU A 605 -24.08 -18.26 33.66
C GLU A 605 -23.26 -19.36 32.96
N GLU A 606 -23.43 -19.55 31.65
CA GLU A 606 -22.64 -20.50 30.86
C GLU A 606 -21.15 -20.15 30.90
N TYR A 607 -20.79 -18.87 30.79
CA TYR A 607 -19.40 -18.41 30.99
C TYR A 607 -18.87 -18.73 32.38
N VAL A 608 -19.63 -18.42 33.44
CA VAL A 608 -19.22 -18.69 34.83
C VAL A 608 -18.95 -20.18 35.02
N ASN A 609 -19.85 -21.04 34.53
CA ASN A 609 -19.72 -22.49 34.62
C ASN A 609 -18.49 -23.01 33.87
N GLU A 610 -18.25 -22.52 32.65
CA GLU A 610 -17.09 -22.93 31.85
C GLU A 610 -15.77 -22.43 32.45
N ILE A 611 -15.72 -21.20 32.97
CA ILE A 611 -14.53 -20.67 33.66
C ILE A 611 -14.24 -21.49 34.93
N ASP A 612 -15.27 -21.79 35.74
CA ASP A 612 -15.10 -22.60 36.95
C ASP A 612 -14.61 -24.02 36.62
N ARG A 613 -15.21 -24.67 35.61
CA ARG A 613 -14.76 -25.97 35.10
C ARG A 613 -13.29 -25.93 34.68
N VAL A 614 -12.88 -24.92 33.92
CA VAL A 614 -11.50 -24.75 33.45
C VAL A 614 -10.54 -24.54 34.63
N LEU A 615 -10.90 -23.70 35.61
CA LEU A 615 -10.07 -23.45 36.79
C LEU A 615 -9.92 -24.70 37.67
N ASN A 616 -10.99 -25.48 37.84
CA ASN A 616 -10.96 -26.73 38.61
C ASN A 616 -10.08 -27.80 37.94
N ASN A 617 -9.88 -27.72 36.62
CA ASN A 617 -9.07 -28.66 35.83
C ASN A 617 -7.78 -28.03 35.27
N LEU A 618 -7.37 -26.88 35.80
CA LEU A 618 -6.40 -25.97 35.17
C LEU A 618 -5.08 -26.65 34.79
N LYS A 619 -4.53 -27.47 35.70
CA LYS A 619 -3.23 -28.12 35.50
C LYS A 619 -3.23 -29.06 34.29
N GLU A 620 -4.34 -29.74 34.03
CA GLU A 620 -4.43 -30.68 32.91
C GLU A 620 -4.70 -29.95 31.60
N ILE A 621 -5.62 -28.98 31.60
CA ILE A 621 -5.94 -28.18 30.42
C ILE A 621 -4.71 -27.41 29.92
N LYS A 622 -3.95 -26.77 30.82
CA LYS A 622 -2.72 -26.01 30.47
C LYS A 622 -1.69 -26.85 29.71
N LYS A 623 -1.56 -28.15 30.01
CA LYS A 623 -0.60 -29.04 29.31
C LYS A 623 -0.98 -29.23 27.83
N ASN A 624 -2.26 -29.15 27.52
CA ASN A 624 -2.77 -29.36 26.16
C ASN A 624 -2.75 -28.07 25.34
N CYS A 625 -2.84 -26.89 25.98
CA CYS A 625 -2.93 -25.59 25.31
C CYS A 625 -1.79 -25.35 24.32
N ARG A 626 -0.54 -25.36 24.78
CA ARG A 626 0.62 -25.10 23.90
C ARG A 626 0.80 -26.21 22.87
N LYS A 627 0.59 -27.46 23.28
CA LYS A 627 0.66 -28.64 22.39
C LYS A 627 -0.31 -28.51 21.21
N ARG A 628 -1.53 -28.03 21.46
CA ARG A 628 -2.54 -27.77 20.40
C ARG A 628 -2.01 -26.82 19.32
N ILE A 629 -1.29 -25.76 19.73
CA ILE A 629 -0.67 -24.81 18.81
C ILE A 629 0.48 -25.46 18.05
N GLU A 630 1.43 -26.08 18.77
CA GLU A 630 2.62 -26.69 18.19
C GLU A 630 2.30 -27.80 17.17
N GLU A 631 1.19 -28.53 17.35
CA GLU A 631 0.78 -29.61 16.47
C GLU A 631 0.03 -29.16 15.21
N GLY A 632 -0.57 -27.97 15.18
CA GLY A 632 -1.51 -27.61 14.12
C GLY A 632 -1.59 -26.15 13.68
N PHE A 633 -1.10 -25.21 14.50
CA PHE A 633 -1.40 -23.79 14.35
C PHE A 633 -0.20 -22.88 14.59
N THR A 634 1.02 -23.36 14.35
CA THR A 634 2.19 -22.47 14.28
C THR A 634 2.24 -21.77 12.93
N LEU A 635 2.88 -20.60 12.89
CA LEU A 635 3.20 -19.93 11.63
C LEU A 635 4.08 -20.82 10.73
N ASP A 636 5.01 -21.59 11.30
CA ASP A 636 5.88 -22.50 10.54
C ASP A 636 5.06 -23.60 9.82
N ILE A 637 4.00 -24.13 10.45
CA ILE A 637 3.07 -25.07 9.80
C ILE A 637 2.30 -24.39 8.69
N MET A 638 1.77 -23.19 8.93
CA MET A 638 1.02 -22.41 7.95
C MET A 638 1.88 -22.14 6.71
N VAL A 639 3.11 -21.65 6.89
CA VAL A 639 4.03 -21.32 5.81
C VAL A 639 4.38 -22.55 5.00
N LYS A 640 4.73 -23.67 5.64
CA LYS A 640 5.02 -24.94 4.93
C LYS A 640 3.84 -25.43 4.08
N LYS A 641 2.60 -25.27 4.59
CA LYS A 641 1.40 -25.59 3.81
C LYS A 641 1.24 -24.62 2.64
N PHE A 642 1.47 -23.33 2.85
CA PHE A 642 1.41 -22.32 1.79
C PHE A 642 2.47 -22.57 0.69
N GLU A 643 3.70 -22.91 1.05
CA GLU A 643 4.76 -23.28 0.10
C GLU A 643 4.38 -24.50 -0.75
N LYS A 644 3.75 -25.50 -0.13
CA LYS A 644 3.20 -26.66 -0.84
C LYS A 644 2.10 -26.24 -1.83
N ILE A 645 1.18 -25.37 -1.42
CA ILE A 645 0.14 -24.81 -2.28
C ILE A 645 0.75 -24.10 -3.49
N ILE A 646 1.77 -23.27 -3.29
CA ILE A 646 2.50 -22.60 -4.38
C ILE A 646 3.09 -23.63 -5.35
N ASP A 647 3.83 -24.61 -4.82
CA ASP A 647 4.50 -25.62 -5.64
C ASP A 647 3.53 -26.50 -6.43
N GLU A 648 2.43 -26.91 -5.81
CA GLU A 648 1.39 -27.70 -6.44
C GLU A 648 0.62 -26.87 -7.47
N GLY A 649 0.34 -25.60 -7.18
CA GLY A 649 -0.25 -24.66 -8.13
C GLY A 649 0.61 -24.49 -9.39
N ILE A 650 1.92 -24.31 -9.23
CA ILE A 650 2.86 -24.17 -10.36
C ILE A 650 2.83 -25.43 -11.23
N LYS A 651 2.90 -26.62 -10.62
CA LYS A 651 2.84 -27.89 -11.36
C LYS A 651 1.50 -28.12 -12.04
N LYS A 652 0.40 -27.76 -11.38
CA LYS A 652 -0.97 -27.93 -11.90
C LYS A 652 -1.21 -27.07 -13.14
N GLU A 653 -0.67 -25.86 -13.15
CA GLU A 653 -0.96 -24.87 -14.18
C GLU A 653 0.05 -24.87 -15.34
N GLU A 654 1.19 -25.55 -15.22
CA GLU A 654 2.29 -25.54 -16.19
C GLU A 654 1.85 -25.73 -17.66
N ASN A 655 0.82 -26.55 -17.89
CA ASN A 655 0.29 -26.89 -19.23
C ASN A 655 -1.11 -26.30 -19.51
N THR A 656 -1.59 -25.38 -18.67
CA THR A 656 -2.89 -24.75 -18.85
C THR A 656 -2.91 -23.91 -20.12
N LYS A 657 -3.99 -24.06 -20.90
CA LYS A 657 -4.19 -23.30 -22.14
C LYS A 657 -4.77 -21.91 -21.84
N PRO A 658 -4.51 -20.92 -22.71
CA PRO A 658 -5.13 -19.60 -22.61
C PRO A 658 -6.66 -19.71 -22.53
N ILE A 659 -7.25 -18.91 -21.64
CA ILE A 659 -8.69 -18.68 -21.50
C ILE A 659 -8.95 -17.25 -22.00
N ASP A 660 -10.21 -16.89 -22.26
CA ASP A 660 -10.61 -15.49 -22.49
C ASP A 660 -10.01 -14.58 -21.41
N ASN A 661 -9.38 -13.50 -21.85
CA ASN A 661 -8.59 -12.61 -20.99
C ASN A 661 -9.46 -11.62 -20.22
N GLY A 662 -10.79 -11.61 -20.34
CA GLY A 662 -11.65 -10.80 -19.46
C GLY A 662 -11.27 -9.32 -19.35
N TYR A 663 -10.57 -8.76 -20.34
CA TYR A 663 -10.05 -7.38 -20.27
C TYR A 663 -11.19 -6.35 -20.21
N ILE A 664 -12.31 -6.69 -20.85
CA ILE A 664 -13.55 -5.92 -20.78
C ILE A 664 -14.08 -5.90 -19.33
N ASP A 665 -14.01 -7.04 -18.64
CA ASP A 665 -14.44 -7.16 -17.24
C ASP A 665 -13.58 -6.28 -16.33
N TYR A 666 -12.25 -6.23 -16.55
CA TYR A 666 -11.37 -5.34 -15.79
C TYR A 666 -11.72 -3.86 -15.99
N ASN A 667 -11.87 -3.40 -17.23
CA ASN A 667 -12.22 -1.99 -17.50
C ASN A 667 -13.54 -1.61 -16.82
N PHE A 668 -14.53 -2.50 -16.87
CA PHE A 668 -15.81 -2.27 -16.21
C PHE A 668 -15.67 -2.22 -14.69
N ALA A 669 -14.91 -3.15 -14.10
CA ALA A 669 -14.64 -3.14 -12.68
C ALA A 669 -13.94 -1.85 -12.25
N VAL A 670 -12.90 -1.40 -12.95
CA VAL A 670 -12.20 -0.15 -12.64
C VAL A 670 -13.14 1.05 -12.70
N GLU A 671 -14.00 1.15 -13.73
CA GLU A 671 -15.01 2.21 -13.83
C GLU A 671 -15.93 2.25 -12.59
N THR A 672 -16.37 1.08 -12.11
CA THR A 672 -17.23 0.99 -10.91
C THR A 672 -16.48 1.27 -9.60
N MET A 673 -15.19 0.89 -9.52
CA MET A 673 -14.37 1.05 -8.32
C MET A 673 -13.78 2.45 -8.17
N ASN A 674 -13.65 3.21 -9.26
CA ASN A 674 -13.13 4.58 -9.23
C ASN A 674 -13.91 5.48 -8.27
N ASP A 675 -15.24 5.32 -8.16
CA ASP A 675 -16.05 6.05 -7.18
C ASP A 675 -15.61 5.77 -5.73
N ALA A 676 -15.24 4.52 -5.42
CA ALA A 676 -14.72 4.14 -4.11
C ALA A 676 -13.29 4.66 -3.90
N TYR A 677 -12.47 4.66 -4.95
CA TYR A 677 -11.09 5.16 -4.91
C TYR A 677 -11.01 6.62 -4.47
N TYR A 678 -11.93 7.46 -4.96
CA TYR A 678 -12.06 8.85 -4.53
C TYR A 678 -12.11 8.99 -3.00
N TYR A 679 -12.89 8.14 -2.32
CA TYR A 679 -13.03 8.19 -0.87
C TYR A 679 -11.76 7.76 -0.13
N TYR A 680 -11.00 6.80 -0.69
CA TYR A 680 -9.69 6.45 -0.15
C TYR A 680 -8.68 7.58 -0.30
N CYS A 681 -8.60 8.19 -1.49
CA CYS A 681 -7.75 9.37 -1.73
C CYS A 681 -8.15 10.52 -0.79
N LYS A 682 -9.45 10.80 -0.69
CA LYS A 682 -9.98 11.86 0.16
C LYS A 682 -9.62 11.65 1.63
N ALA A 683 -9.92 10.48 2.19
CA ALA A 683 -9.65 10.18 3.58
C ALA A 683 -8.15 10.30 3.91
N TYR A 684 -7.30 9.77 3.02
CA TYR A 684 -5.85 9.84 3.17
C TYR A 684 -5.34 11.29 3.11
N ILE A 685 -5.70 12.05 2.06
CA ILE A 685 -5.23 13.42 1.84
C ILE A 685 -5.72 14.36 2.95
N GLU A 686 -7.00 14.27 3.34
CA GLU A 686 -7.57 15.09 4.42
C GLU A 686 -6.89 14.80 5.76
N SER A 687 -6.69 13.52 6.09
CA SER A 687 -6.02 13.10 7.32
C SER A 687 -4.56 13.54 7.35
N LYS A 688 -3.84 13.38 6.22
CA LYS A 688 -2.39 13.58 6.17
C LYS A 688 -1.99 15.04 6.02
N PHE A 689 -2.73 15.82 5.24
CA PHE A 689 -2.37 17.21 4.93
C PHE A 689 -3.32 18.25 5.53
N GLY A 690 -4.45 17.84 6.11
CA GLY A 690 -5.43 18.77 6.68
C GLY A 690 -6.10 19.67 5.63
N ILE A 691 -6.13 19.25 4.37
CA ILE A 691 -6.73 19.99 3.25
C ILE A 691 -8.06 19.35 2.84
N ASN A 692 -9.07 20.16 2.48
CA ASN A 692 -10.34 19.63 1.94
C ASN A 692 -10.13 19.14 0.50
N TYR A 693 -10.20 17.83 0.28
CA TYR A 693 -10.01 17.23 -1.04
C TYR A 693 -11.35 17.13 -1.79
N GLU A 694 -11.41 17.77 -2.97
CA GLU A 694 -12.64 17.86 -3.78
C GLU A 694 -12.63 17.01 -5.06
N GLY A 695 -11.52 16.30 -5.36
CA GLY A 695 -11.37 15.47 -6.57
C GLY A 695 -11.15 16.25 -7.89
N LYS A 696 -10.85 15.52 -8.97
CA LYS A 696 -10.73 15.98 -10.37
C LYS A 696 -12.09 16.38 -10.94
N ASP A 697 -13.17 15.70 -10.57
CA ASP A 697 -14.53 15.97 -11.09
C ASP A 697 -15.24 17.08 -10.30
N LYS A 698 -14.78 18.33 -10.47
CA LYS A 698 -15.56 19.52 -10.06
C LYS A 698 -16.80 19.71 -10.94
N VAL A 699 -17.87 18.92 -10.71
CA VAL A 699 -19.22 19.24 -11.20
C VAL A 699 -20.33 18.88 -10.19
N LYS A 700 -20.79 19.96 -9.53
CA LYS A 700 -22.12 20.24 -8.91
C LYS A 700 -22.29 20.07 -7.40
N LYS A 701 -22.64 21.21 -6.79
CA LYS A 701 -23.34 21.47 -5.51
C LYS A 701 -23.76 20.21 -4.74
N LYS A 702 -23.38 20.16 -3.45
CA LYS A 702 -24.05 19.38 -2.40
C LYS A 702 -25.55 19.36 -2.67
N SER A 703 -26.05 18.24 -3.20
CA SER A 703 -27.47 17.92 -3.21
C SER A 703 -27.57 16.45 -2.85
N ASN A 704 -28.67 16.07 -2.20
CA ASN A 704 -29.03 14.71 -1.80
C ASN A 704 -29.01 13.66 -2.94
N TRP A 705 -28.59 14.05 -4.15
CA TRP A 705 -28.40 13.22 -5.33
C TRP A 705 -27.08 12.45 -5.36
N SER A 706 -25.98 12.93 -4.76
CA SER A 706 -24.70 12.18 -4.72
C SER A 706 -24.81 10.94 -3.85
N GLU A 707 -25.46 11.07 -2.70
CA GLU A 707 -25.76 9.98 -1.77
C GLU A 707 -26.77 8.98 -2.38
N ARG A 708 -27.77 9.47 -3.13
CA ARG A 708 -28.66 8.61 -3.93
C ARG A 708 -27.93 7.91 -5.07
N ARG A 709 -26.95 8.54 -5.71
CA ARG A 709 -26.10 7.91 -6.74
C ARG A 709 -25.19 6.84 -6.17
N MET A 710 -24.61 7.06 -4.99
CA MET A 710 -23.86 6.02 -4.27
C MET A 710 -24.78 4.85 -3.95
N LYS A 711 -25.98 5.11 -3.40
CA LYS A 711 -26.98 4.06 -3.16
C LYS A 711 -27.44 3.35 -4.44
N ILE A 712 -27.59 4.05 -5.56
CA ILE A 712 -27.94 3.46 -6.87
C ILE A 712 -26.75 2.71 -7.47
N SER A 713 -25.52 3.19 -7.33
CA SER A 713 -24.29 2.52 -7.80
C SER A 713 -24.05 1.24 -7.01
N ILE A 714 -24.18 1.30 -5.69
CA ILE A 714 -24.21 0.15 -4.79
C ILE A 714 -25.35 -0.80 -5.16
N MET A 715 -26.56 -0.30 -5.42
CA MET A 715 -27.70 -1.10 -5.89
C MET A 715 -27.46 -1.75 -7.26
N LEU A 716 -26.79 -1.07 -8.20
CA LEU A 716 -26.44 -1.60 -9.51
C LEU A 716 -25.32 -2.64 -9.40
N ASN A 717 -24.29 -2.40 -8.57
CA ASN A 717 -23.26 -3.37 -8.19
C ASN A 717 -23.87 -4.64 -7.56
N ARG A 718 -24.96 -4.48 -6.79
CA ARG A 718 -25.73 -5.59 -6.22
C ARG A 718 -26.55 -6.37 -7.27
N CYS A 719 -26.84 -5.77 -8.43
CA CYS A 719 -27.56 -6.42 -9.53
C CYS A 719 -26.64 -7.05 -10.58
N TYR A 720 -25.33 -6.73 -10.59
CA TYR A 720 -24.39 -7.25 -11.58
C TYR A 720 -23.94 -8.69 -11.23
N ALA A 721 -24.84 -9.64 -11.49
CA ALA A 721 -24.48 -10.99 -11.91
C ALA A 721 -24.16 -10.95 -13.42
N LYS A 722 -23.13 -11.69 -13.85
CA LYS A 722 -22.48 -11.62 -15.17
C LYS A 722 -23.40 -11.65 -16.40
N GLU A 723 -24.61 -12.19 -16.32
CA GLU A 723 -25.46 -12.42 -17.49
C GLU A 723 -26.40 -11.24 -17.80
N ASP A 724 -26.91 -10.54 -16.78
CA ASP A 724 -27.83 -9.41 -16.96
C ASP A 724 -27.11 -8.08 -17.24
N ALA A 725 -25.86 -7.96 -16.76
CA ALA A 725 -25.02 -6.78 -16.95
C ALA A 725 -24.83 -6.44 -18.44
N LYS A 726 -24.51 -7.46 -19.24
CA LYS A 726 -24.22 -7.32 -20.66
C LYS A 726 -25.47 -6.90 -21.44
N VAL A 727 -26.63 -7.49 -21.13
CA VAL A 727 -27.90 -7.18 -21.78
C VAL A 727 -28.36 -5.76 -21.47
N ILE A 728 -28.30 -5.35 -20.20
CA ILE A 728 -28.68 -4.00 -19.77
C ILE A 728 -27.71 -2.94 -20.33
N LEU A 729 -26.42 -3.24 -20.41
CA LEU A 729 -25.42 -2.33 -20.98
C LEU A 729 -25.49 -2.22 -22.50
N ASP A 730 -25.77 -3.31 -23.22
CA ASP A 730 -26.01 -3.28 -24.66
C ASP A 730 -27.29 -2.48 -24.96
N PHE A 731 -28.31 -2.59 -24.12
CA PHE A 731 -29.52 -1.76 -24.16
C PHE A 731 -29.22 -0.27 -23.89
N LEU A 732 -28.44 0.06 -22.85
CA LEU A 732 -28.03 1.44 -22.55
C LEU A 732 -27.13 2.05 -23.62
N ARG A 733 -26.25 1.25 -24.24
CA ARG A 733 -25.42 1.66 -25.39
C ARG A 733 -26.29 1.91 -26.62
N ALA A 734 -27.30 1.08 -26.87
CA ALA A 734 -28.28 1.31 -27.94
C ALA A 734 -29.05 2.63 -27.71
N ILE A 735 -29.50 2.90 -26.48
CA ILE A 735 -30.14 4.17 -26.11
C ILE A 735 -29.20 5.36 -26.32
N LYS A 736 -27.95 5.26 -25.88
CA LYS A 736 -26.95 6.33 -26.05
C LYS A 736 -26.64 6.59 -27.53
N ARG A 737 -26.64 5.55 -28.36
CA ARG A 737 -26.47 5.64 -29.82
C ARG A 737 -27.68 6.33 -30.46
N MET A 738 -28.90 5.95 -30.07
CA MET A 738 -30.14 6.62 -30.45
C MET A 738 -30.14 8.12 -30.08
N PHE A 739 -29.74 8.48 -28.86
CA PHE A 739 -29.65 9.89 -28.45
C PHE A 739 -28.60 10.66 -29.24
N LYS A 740 -27.47 10.04 -29.58
CA LYS A 740 -26.42 10.67 -30.39
C LYS A 740 -26.89 10.92 -31.82
N GLU A 741 -27.64 9.99 -32.40
CA GLU A 741 -28.27 10.15 -33.71
C GLU A 741 -29.37 11.20 -33.69
N LEU A 742 -30.22 11.21 -32.64
CA LEU A 742 -31.25 12.24 -32.43
C LEU A 742 -30.64 13.64 -32.33
N ILE A 743 -29.53 13.80 -31.59
CA ILE A 743 -28.79 15.06 -31.49
C ILE A 743 -28.16 15.45 -32.84
N CYS A 744 -27.66 14.49 -33.63
CA CYS A 744 -27.18 14.77 -34.98
C CYS A 744 -28.30 15.23 -35.91
N SER A 745 -29.47 14.58 -35.86
CA SER A 745 -30.66 14.96 -36.63
C SER A 745 -31.17 16.34 -36.23
N ILE A 746 -31.19 16.66 -34.93
CA ILE A 746 -31.52 18.00 -34.42
C ILE A 746 -30.50 19.04 -34.91
N LYS A 747 -29.19 18.74 -34.85
CA LYS A 747 -28.15 19.63 -35.38
C LYS A 747 -28.26 19.84 -36.90
N MET A 748 -28.64 18.81 -37.67
CA MET A 748 -28.92 18.93 -39.09
C MET A 748 -30.15 19.80 -39.36
N PHE A 749 -31.21 19.64 -38.59
CA PHE A 749 -32.41 20.48 -38.64
C PHE A 749 -32.06 21.96 -38.39
N PHE A 750 -31.34 22.27 -37.33
CA PHE A 750 -30.92 23.65 -37.05
C PHE A 750 -29.91 24.22 -38.07
N LYS A 751 -29.07 23.38 -38.69
CA LYS A 751 -28.22 23.80 -39.83
C LYS A 751 -29.00 24.07 -41.12
N SER A 752 -30.19 23.50 -41.28
CA SER A 752 -31.05 23.73 -42.45
C SER A 752 -31.88 25.02 -42.37
N ILE A 753 -32.09 25.57 -41.17
CA ILE A 753 -32.84 26.81 -40.93
C ILE A 753 -32.22 28.04 -41.63
N PRO A 754 -30.90 28.29 -41.58
CA PRO A 754 -30.27 29.38 -42.33
C PRO A 754 -30.38 29.22 -43.85
N ALA A 755 -30.39 27.98 -44.36
CA ALA A 755 -30.56 27.70 -45.79
C ALA A 755 -32.01 27.99 -46.23
N GLY A 756 -33.00 27.59 -45.43
CA GLY A 756 -34.41 27.93 -45.63
C GLY A 756 -34.67 29.44 -45.55
N LEU A 757 -34.09 30.13 -44.56
CA LEU A 757 -34.18 31.59 -44.43
C LEU A 757 -33.50 32.32 -45.61
N LYS A 758 -32.38 31.82 -46.13
CA LYS A 758 -31.73 32.34 -47.36
C LYS A 758 -32.61 32.16 -48.61
N LEU A 759 -33.32 31.05 -48.71
CA LEU A 759 -34.25 30.78 -49.81
C LEU A 759 -35.47 31.71 -49.73
N ILE A 760 -36.05 31.87 -48.55
CA ILE A 760 -37.17 32.80 -48.29
C ILE A 760 -36.72 34.25 -48.55
N TYR A 761 -35.53 34.64 -48.11
CA TYR A 761 -34.97 35.98 -48.38
C TYR A 761 -34.75 36.24 -49.88
N LYS A 762 -34.27 35.24 -50.64
CA LYS A 762 -34.17 35.32 -52.10
C LYS A 762 -35.52 35.42 -52.79
N LEU A 763 -36.53 34.69 -52.32
CA LEU A 763 -37.91 34.76 -52.84
C LEU A 763 -38.57 36.11 -52.54
N ILE A 764 -38.32 36.69 -51.38
CA ILE A 764 -38.86 38.01 -50.99
C ILE A 764 -38.18 39.15 -51.77
N ARG A 765 -36.86 39.10 -51.98
CA ARG A 765 -36.14 40.11 -52.78
C ARG A 765 -36.31 39.94 -54.30
N GLY A 766 -36.64 38.74 -54.78
CA GLY A 766 -36.90 38.49 -56.20
C GLY A 766 -38.17 39.16 -56.74
N ASN A 767 -39.07 39.62 -55.86
CA ASN A 767 -40.33 40.28 -56.23
C ASN A 767 -40.32 41.82 -56.08
N GLN A 768 -39.15 42.45 -55.93
CA GLN A 768 -39.02 43.92 -55.97
C GLN A 768 -38.30 44.48 -57.22
N TYR A 769 -38.07 43.64 -58.22
CA TYR A 769 -37.78 44.07 -59.60
C TYR A 769 -38.51 43.15 -60.57
N LYS A 770 -39.80 43.45 -60.79
CA LYS A 770 -40.52 43.15 -62.02
C LYS A 770 -41.58 44.22 -62.25
#